data_AF-F5R9B9-F1
#
_entry.id   AF-F5R9B9-F1
#
_cell.length_a   1.000
_cell.length_b   1.000
_cell.length_c   1.000
_cell.angle_alpha   90.00
_cell.angle_beta   90.00
_cell.angle_gamma   90.00
#
_symmetry.space_group_name_H-M   'P 1'
#
loop_
_entity.id
_entity.type
_entity.pdbx_description
1 polymer ?
#
loop_
_entity_poly.entity_id
_entity_poly.type
_entity_poly.pdbx_seq_one_letter_code
_entity_poly.pdbx_strand_id
1 'polypeptide(L)'
;MSAPAMSASLLRRLYAVTFALLLLTVGGCATNKAFEDGRQALMAGEQDRALSLFEQAARQSPDNAEIRATLMRQRELAVARGLAQAEAARAAGNREQANAALDRVLATDPRSPRALAMRDQLIRGVKHDAMVADARTMFARKDVAGAEARARNVLAQDAGHAGARELLRQIEETRPKQQAPAVLGDMFQKTVTLEFRDTSMRNVFEAIARSTGINFVFDKDVRPDIKVTLFVRNTTVAEVMRLILITNQLERAVLSENTVLIYPNTAAKVREYKELVTRTFFLVNAEAKQVQNLIKTVVKTKDIYIDERLNVIVMKDTVDAVKLAEQLVESVDVAEPEVMLEVEVLEVSSNKMKELGIDFPDQIGYGILTPNISNSVSTAAGITTTTTLGGQLLQGNINLKDTNGLVVPYVSNPGLILNLKATDGAANLLANPRIRVKNKEKAKVHIGEKLPVFTTTSTANVGVSASVTYLDVGLKLDVEPLIHPEDDVDIKMSMEVSSIVKEVTGPQSSLAYQVGTRSTATALRLKDGETQILAGLISDEERTSASRLPGLGHLPLIGKLFSSERGSNNKTEIVLLITPRIVRNLSRPAHISPALPAGTEAAVGAAALSVRSGGKDQGMRLSSGGGAVPGAPATLPVPSRMPQPEAAPVPDVVPPEEEGAAELRMQSSGEVTPGGEAGVIVSLSAPGGVRSAVIELAYDPNVLTPQGNVSAPGRVALTLSGSGQEVRAELRFRALPNAPAGATGIQVGNVMAVAPDGNPLQVNPPSPVDIVVKGP
;
A
#
# COMPACT_ATOMS: atom_id res chain seq x y z
N MET A 1 78.17 -50.18 9.32
CA MET A 1 78.65 -48.85 8.89
C MET A 1 77.67 -47.81 9.40
N SER A 2 78.18 -46.90 10.22
CA SER A 2 77.49 -45.86 10.98
C SER A 2 76.90 -44.77 10.08
N ALA A 3 75.62 -44.43 10.29
CA ALA A 3 75.00 -43.24 9.74
C ALA A 3 75.54 -41.97 10.43
N PRO A 4 75.74 -40.85 9.70
CA PRO A 4 76.37 -39.67 10.27
C PRO A 4 75.38 -38.89 11.15
N ALA A 5 75.84 -38.48 12.32
CA ALA A 5 75.13 -37.59 13.23
C ALA A 5 74.97 -36.20 12.60
N MET A 6 73.73 -35.81 12.33
CA MET A 6 73.37 -34.48 11.87
C MET A 6 73.55 -33.49 13.03
N SER A 7 74.42 -32.47 12.88
CA SER A 7 74.76 -31.57 13.99
C SER A 7 73.58 -30.71 14.43
N ALA A 8 73.43 -30.53 15.75
CA ALA A 8 72.39 -29.74 16.41
C ALA A 8 72.30 -28.27 15.94
N SER A 9 73.34 -27.75 15.27
CA SER A 9 73.38 -26.40 14.72
C SER A 9 72.50 -26.23 13.46
N LEU A 10 72.38 -27.29 12.64
CA LEU A 10 71.56 -27.30 11.43
C LEU A 10 70.08 -27.41 11.77
N LEU A 11 69.72 -28.21 12.77
CA LEU A 11 68.34 -28.30 13.28
C LEU A 11 67.87 -26.96 13.86
N ARG A 12 68.71 -26.27 14.65
CA ARG A 12 68.38 -24.94 15.21
C ARG A 12 68.18 -23.88 14.13
N ARG A 13 68.98 -23.90 13.06
CA ARG A 13 68.82 -22.97 11.93
C ARG A 13 67.57 -23.30 11.10
N LEU A 14 67.24 -24.59 10.93
CA LEU A 14 66.02 -25.00 10.26
C LEU A 14 64.78 -24.57 11.04
N TYR A 15 64.77 -24.75 12.37
CA TYR A 15 63.69 -24.27 13.25
C TYR A 15 63.58 -22.75 13.32
N ALA A 16 64.70 -22.02 13.31
CA ALA A 16 64.67 -20.56 13.27
C ALA A 16 64.13 -20.02 11.95
N VAL A 17 64.45 -20.67 10.82
CA VAL A 17 63.94 -20.31 9.49
C VAL A 17 62.47 -20.67 9.36
N THR A 18 62.02 -21.84 9.85
CA THR A 18 60.59 -22.20 9.83
C THR A 18 59.76 -21.35 10.78
N PHE A 19 60.30 -20.96 11.95
CA PHE A 19 59.63 -20.04 12.88
C PHE A 19 59.55 -18.61 12.34
N ALA A 20 60.59 -18.14 11.64
CA ALA A 20 60.57 -16.85 10.94
C ALA A 20 59.61 -16.85 9.74
N LEU A 21 59.50 -17.97 9.01
CA LEU A 21 58.54 -18.14 7.92
C LEU A 21 57.09 -18.19 8.44
N LEU A 22 56.86 -18.82 9.59
CA LEU A 22 55.55 -18.88 10.24
C LEU A 22 55.10 -17.51 10.75
N LEU A 23 56.02 -16.70 11.29
CA LEU A 23 55.74 -15.31 11.73
C LEU A 23 55.45 -14.36 10.56
N LEU A 24 56.03 -14.59 9.38
CA LEU A 24 55.72 -13.83 8.16
C LEU A 24 54.35 -14.15 7.56
N THR A 25 53.77 -15.32 7.86
CA THR A 25 52.44 -15.72 7.37
C THR A 25 51.26 -15.26 8.26
N VAL A 26 51.52 -14.71 9.45
CA VAL A 26 50.47 -14.26 10.39
C VAL A 26 50.05 -12.79 10.19
N GLY A 27 50.76 -12.03 9.33
CA GLY A 27 50.43 -10.62 9.03
C GLY A 27 49.36 -10.39 7.95
N GLY A 28 48.74 -11.44 7.42
CA GLY A 28 47.90 -11.39 6.22
C GLY A 28 46.39 -11.40 6.47
N CYS A 29 45.87 -10.69 7.47
CA CYS A 29 44.44 -10.36 7.48
C CYS A 29 44.26 -8.99 6.84
N ALA A 30 43.84 -8.99 5.58
CA ALA A 30 43.58 -7.80 4.78
C ALA A 30 42.40 -7.00 5.35
N THR A 31 42.63 -6.18 6.37
CA THR A 31 41.73 -5.10 6.77
C THR A 31 41.85 -3.98 5.74
N ASN A 32 40.74 -3.67 5.06
CA ASN A 32 40.70 -2.64 4.03
C ASN A 32 40.73 -1.26 4.70
N LYS A 33 41.91 -0.64 4.76
CA LYS A 33 42.14 0.67 5.40
C LYS A 33 41.21 1.76 4.86
N ALA A 34 40.88 1.74 3.56
CA ALA A 34 39.96 2.72 2.97
C ALA A 34 38.53 2.60 3.52
N PHE A 35 38.10 1.40 3.93
CA PHE A 35 36.80 1.19 4.55
C PHE A 35 36.74 1.77 5.97
N GLU A 36 37.81 1.63 6.76
CA GLU A 36 37.88 2.21 8.11
C GLU A 36 37.99 3.74 8.07
N ASP A 37 38.83 4.28 7.20
CA ASP A 37 38.96 5.73 6.98
C ASP A 37 37.61 6.32 6.51
N GLY A 38 36.88 5.58 5.67
CA GLY A 38 35.52 5.95 5.24
C GLY A 38 34.52 6.01 6.40
N ARG A 39 34.58 5.05 7.33
CA ARG A 39 33.72 5.06 8.55
C ARG A 39 34.05 6.23 9.46
N GLN A 40 35.33 6.58 9.61
CA GLN A 40 35.74 7.74 10.41
C GLN A 40 35.28 9.05 9.77
N ALA A 41 35.39 9.19 8.44
CA ALA A 41 34.88 10.35 7.71
C ALA A 41 33.36 10.51 7.85
N LEU A 42 32.59 9.41 7.89
CA LEU A 42 31.15 9.47 8.21
C LEU A 42 30.89 10.00 9.62
N MET A 43 31.66 9.53 10.62
CA MET A 43 31.50 10.02 12.00
C MET A 43 31.87 11.49 12.15
N ALA A 44 32.79 12.00 11.31
CA ALA A 44 33.16 13.41 11.24
C ALA A 44 32.14 14.27 10.46
N GLY A 45 31.09 13.68 9.87
CA GLY A 45 30.10 14.39 9.05
C GLY A 45 30.58 14.71 7.63
N GLU A 46 31.77 14.26 7.21
CA GLU A 46 32.35 14.46 5.89
C GLU A 46 31.81 13.41 4.90
N GLN A 47 30.53 13.50 4.54
CA GLN A 47 29.84 12.48 3.73
C GLN A 47 30.40 12.30 2.32
N ASP A 48 30.76 13.38 1.61
CA ASP A 48 31.30 13.28 0.24
C ASP A 48 32.68 12.58 0.25
N ARG A 49 33.50 12.89 1.25
CA ARG A 49 34.79 12.24 1.44
C ARG A 49 34.60 10.76 1.80
N ALA A 50 33.68 10.46 2.71
CA ALA A 50 33.37 9.10 3.09
C ALA A 50 32.91 8.25 1.89
N LEU A 51 32.04 8.79 1.04
CA LEU A 51 31.57 8.11 -0.17
C LEU A 51 32.74 7.77 -1.12
N SER A 52 33.66 8.72 -1.35
CA SER A 52 34.84 8.48 -2.18
C SER A 52 35.76 7.39 -1.62
N LEU A 53 35.90 7.32 -0.29
CA LEU A 53 36.68 6.29 0.40
C LEU A 53 36.00 4.92 0.32
N PHE A 54 34.67 4.85 0.41
CA PHE A 54 33.93 3.60 0.19
C PHE A 54 33.97 3.14 -1.26
N GLU A 55 33.95 4.04 -2.25
CA GLU A 55 34.17 3.68 -3.66
C GLU A 55 35.57 3.11 -3.87
N GLN A 56 36.59 3.70 -3.25
CA GLN A 56 37.95 3.18 -3.27
C GLN A 56 38.03 1.80 -2.61
N ALA A 57 37.39 1.61 -1.45
CA ALA A 57 37.32 0.33 -0.76
C ALA A 57 36.64 -0.74 -1.62
N ALA A 58 35.54 -0.40 -2.30
CA ALA A 58 34.81 -1.31 -3.19
C ALA A 58 35.62 -1.71 -4.43
N ARG A 59 36.46 -0.81 -4.98
CA ARG A 59 37.39 -1.13 -6.07
C ARG A 59 38.49 -2.08 -5.63
N GLN A 60 38.98 -1.94 -4.39
CA GLN A 60 40.03 -2.79 -3.84
C GLN A 60 39.52 -4.18 -3.40
N SER A 61 38.26 -4.29 -3.02
CA SER A 61 37.66 -5.55 -2.54
C SER A 61 36.24 -5.73 -3.10
N PRO A 62 36.09 -6.04 -4.40
CA PRO A 62 34.78 -6.08 -5.08
C PRO A 62 33.86 -7.21 -4.58
N ASP A 63 34.42 -8.28 -4.01
CA ASP A 63 33.65 -9.43 -3.51
C ASP A 63 33.12 -9.24 -2.08
N ASN A 64 33.62 -8.24 -1.35
CA ASN A 64 33.22 -8.00 0.03
C ASN A 64 31.80 -7.39 0.10
N ALA A 65 30.85 -8.17 0.60
CA ALA A 65 29.44 -7.78 0.69
C ALA A 65 29.20 -6.60 1.65
N GLU A 66 29.96 -6.47 2.74
CA GLU A 66 29.80 -5.38 3.71
C GLU A 66 30.18 -4.02 3.13
N ILE A 67 31.28 -3.98 2.37
CA ILE A 67 31.74 -2.76 1.67
C ILE A 67 30.71 -2.36 0.61
N ARG A 68 30.16 -3.33 -0.13
CA ARG A 68 29.11 -3.09 -1.13
C ARG A 68 27.82 -2.58 -0.50
N ALA A 69 27.33 -3.21 0.56
CA ALA A 69 26.11 -2.79 1.26
C ALA A 69 26.26 -1.37 1.85
N THR A 70 27.42 -1.07 2.44
CA THR A 70 27.71 0.26 3.01
C THR A 70 27.81 1.31 1.91
N LEU A 71 28.52 1.01 0.82
CA LEU A 71 28.62 1.91 -0.34
C LEU A 71 27.24 2.21 -0.92
N MET A 72 26.41 1.18 -1.16
CA MET A 72 25.05 1.36 -1.69
C MET A 72 24.21 2.29 -0.81
N ARG A 73 24.20 2.05 0.52
CA ARG A 73 23.47 2.88 1.48
C ARG A 73 23.94 4.33 1.47
N GLN A 74 25.25 4.57 1.46
CA GLN A 74 25.78 5.94 1.43
C GLN A 74 25.50 6.64 0.09
N ARG A 75 25.56 5.90 -1.02
CA ARG A 75 25.25 6.40 -2.35
C ARG A 75 23.78 6.81 -2.47
N GLU A 76 22.86 6.01 -1.93
CA GLU A 76 21.43 6.33 -1.86
C GLU A 76 21.15 7.60 -1.05
N LEU A 77 21.78 7.75 0.12
CA LEU A 77 21.63 8.95 0.95
C LEU A 77 22.14 10.22 0.23
N ALA A 78 23.28 10.12 -0.45
CA ALA A 78 23.84 11.21 -1.23
C ALA A 78 22.93 11.60 -2.41
N VAL A 79 22.42 10.61 -3.14
CA VAL A 79 21.46 10.80 -4.24
C VAL A 79 20.16 11.45 -3.74
N ALA A 80 19.58 10.94 -2.64
CA ALA A 80 18.35 11.47 -2.06
C ALA A 80 18.51 12.95 -1.66
N ARG A 81 19.63 13.29 -1.02
CA ARG A 81 19.92 14.68 -0.64
C ARG A 81 20.12 15.59 -1.86
N GLY A 82 20.84 15.12 -2.87
CA GLY A 82 21.05 15.87 -4.11
C GLY A 82 19.75 16.11 -4.87
N LEU A 83 18.87 15.11 -4.94
CA LEU A 83 17.54 15.24 -5.53
C LEU A 83 16.65 16.21 -4.76
N ALA A 84 16.69 16.19 -3.42
CA ALA A 84 15.96 17.15 -2.60
C ALA A 84 16.45 18.59 -2.83
N GLN A 85 17.76 18.80 -2.98
CA GLN A 85 18.32 20.11 -3.34
C GLN A 85 17.88 20.56 -4.74
N ALA A 86 17.89 19.65 -5.73
CA ALA A 86 17.44 19.94 -7.07
C ALA A 86 15.95 20.32 -7.12
N GLU A 87 15.12 19.61 -6.34
CA GLU A 87 13.69 19.87 -6.25
C GLU A 87 13.38 21.19 -5.54
N ALA A 88 14.11 21.52 -4.47
CA ALA A 88 14.01 22.82 -3.79
C ALA A 88 14.42 23.98 -4.72
N ALA A 89 15.52 23.83 -5.46
CA ALA A 89 15.96 24.83 -6.43
C ALA A 89 14.95 25.02 -7.58
N ARG A 90 14.33 23.93 -8.06
CA ARG A 90 13.25 23.95 -9.05
C ARG A 90 12.02 24.68 -8.51
N ALA A 91 11.61 24.40 -7.26
CA ALA A 91 10.48 25.07 -6.62
C ALA A 91 10.73 26.57 -6.43
N ALA A 92 11.98 26.97 -6.17
CA ALA A 92 12.41 28.37 -6.12
C ALA A 92 12.55 29.04 -7.50
N GLY A 93 12.34 28.32 -8.61
CA GLY A 93 12.51 28.82 -9.97
C GLY A 93 13.97 28.97 -10.41
N ASN A 94 14.93 28.53 -9.61
CA ASN A 94 16.36 28.66 -9.89
C ASN A 94 16.90 27.42 -10.65
N ARG A 95 16.81 27.49 -11.98
CA ARG A 95 17.13 26.37 -12.88
C ARG A 95 18.62 26.01 -12.93
N GLU A 96 19.50 26.98 -12.79
CA GLU A 96 20.95 26.73 -12.80
C GLU A 96 21.37 25.91 -11.58
N GLN A 97 20.86 26.28 -10.40
CA GLN A 97 21.09 25.52 -9.18
C GLN A 97 20.48 24.11 -9.24
N ALA A 98 19.29 23.96 -9.84
CA ALA A 98 18.67 22.66 -10.04
C ALA A 98 19.50 21.75 -10.95
N ASN A 99 20.02 22.28 -12.07
CA ASN A 99 20.92 21.53 -12.96
C ASN A 99 22.24 21.15 -12.28
N ALA A 100 22.87 22.09 -11.54
CA ALA A 100 24.11 21.80 -10.82
C ALA A 100 23.92 20.75 -9.70
N ALA A 101 22.75 20.71 -9.06
CA ALA A 101 22.41 19.64 -8.11
C ALA A 101 22.21 18.30 -8.82
N LEU A 102 21.52 18.27 -9.97
CA LEU A 102 21.34 17.05 -10.77
C LEU A 102 22.66 16.52 -11.34
N ASP A 103 23.58 17.39 -11.75
CA ASP A 103 24.92 16.99 -12.21
C ASP A 103 25.69 16.26 -11.11
N ARG A 104 25.59 16.71 -9.84
CA ARG A 104 26.18 16.01 -8.68
C ARG A 104 25.53 14.65 -8.45
N VAL A 105 24.21 14.56 -8.58
CA VAL A 105 23.48 13.28 -8.47
C VAL A 105 23.90 12.31 -9.57
N LEU A 106 23.97 12.75 -10.82
CA LEU A 106 24.34 11.93 -11.96
C LEU A 106 25.84 11.54 -11.98
N ALA A 107 26.70 12.36 -11.37
CA ALA A 107 28.08 11.97 -11.11
C ALA A 107 28.18 10.83 -10.09
N THR A 108 27.27 10.80 -9.11
CA THR A 108 27.20 9.76 -8.09
C THR A 108 26.56 8.50 -8.63
N ASP A 109 25.39 8.61 -9.26
CA ASP A 109 24.66 7.52 -9.91
C ASP A 109 24.24 7.95 -11.33
N PRO A 110 25.02 7.56 -12.36
CA PRO A 110 24.70 7.88 -13.75
C PRO A 110 23.36 7.31 -14.24
N ARG A 111 22.81 6.30 -13.56
CA ARG A 111 21.60 5.59 -13.98
C ARG A 111 20.37 5.93 -13.15
N SER A 112 20.46 6.91 -12.26
CA SER A 112 19.34 7.34 -11.41
C SER A 112 18.14 7.76 -12.27
N PRO A 113 17.03 6.99 -12.28
CA PRO A 113 15.89 7.27 -13.16
C PRO A 113 15.25 8.62 -12.84
N ARG A 114 15.18 8.96 -11.55
CA ARG A 114 14.57 10.21 -11.06
C ARG A 114 15.41 11.43 -11.45
N ALA A 115 16.73 11.34 -11.37
CA ALA A 115 17.61 12.44 -11.78
C ALA A 115 17.53 12.70 -13.30
N LEU A 116 17.50 11.63 -14.11
CA LEU A 116 17.32 11.72 -15.56
C LEU A 116 15.97 12.31 -15.93
N ALA A 117 14.87 11.81 -15.33
CA ALA A 117 13.53 12.33 -15.57
C ALA A 117 13.41 13.82 -15.20
N MET A 118 14.01 14.24 -14.08
CA MET A 118 14.00 15.65 -13.65
C MET A 118 14.84 16.54 -14.58
N ARG A 119 16.00 16.05 -15.05
CA ARG A 119 16.83 16.76 -16.04
C ARG A 119 16.07 16.96 -17.35
N ASP A 120 15.41 15.91 -17.84
CA ASP A 120 14.59 16.00 -19.05
C ASP A 120 13.41 16.97 -18.87
N GLN A 121 12.79 17.01 -17.69
CA GLN A 121 11.74 17.96 -17.39
C GLN A 121 12.25 19.41 -17.40
N LEU A 122 13.43 19.69 -16.86
CA LEU A 122 14.06 21.01 -16.92
C LEU A 122 14.38 21.42 -18.36
N ILE A 123 14.91 20.50 -19.18
CA ILE A 123 15.19 20.76 -20.60
C ILE A 123 13.90 21.04 -21.38
N ARG A 124 12.83 20.27 -21.14
CA ARG A 124 11.52 20.52 -21.74
C ARG A 124 10.96 21.89 -21.31
N GLY A 125 11.09 22.24 -20.03
CA GLY A 125 10.65 23.53 -19.50
C GLY A 125 11.28 24.73 -20.20
N VAL A 126 12.57 24.66 -20.56
CA VAL A 126 13.24 25.72 -21.36
C VAL A 126 12.61 25.86 -22.75
N LYS A 127 12.32 24.74 -23.41
CA LYS A 127 11.63 24.76 -24.72
C LYS A 127 10.22 25.34 -24.58
N HIS A 128 9.48 24.94 -23.55
CA HIS A 128 8.14 25.44 -23.27
C HIS A 128 8.12 26.94 -22.99
N ASP A 129 9.06 27.45 -22.19
CA ASP A 129 9.22 28.89 -21.97
C ASP A 129 9.45 29.66 -23.27
N ALA A 130 10.33 29.14 -24.16
CA ALA A 130 10.58 29.74 -25.46
C ALA A 130 9.32 29.75 -26.33
N MET A 131 8.55 28.65 -26.34
CA MET A 131 7.27 28.58 -27.07
C MET A 131 6.22 29.55 -26.52
N VAL A 132 6.19 29.78 -25.21
CA VAL A 132 5.31 30.78 -24.58
C VAL A 132 5.77 32.19 -24.90
N ALA A 133 7.08 32.45 -24.93
CA ALA A 133 7.62 33.73 -25.37
C ALA A 133 7.23 34.01 -26.83
N ASP A 134 7.37 33.04 -27.73
CA ASP A 134 6.89 33.14 -29.11
C ASP A 134 5.38 33.41 -29.16
N ALA A 135 4.58 32.67 -28.39
CA ALA A 135 3.13 32.86 -28.32
C ALA A 135 2.76 34.28 -27.82
N ARG A 136 3.51 34.85 -26.87
CA ARG A 136 3.35 36.24 -26.43
C ARG A 136 3.66 37.24 -27.55
N THR A 137 4.70 36.98 -28.37
CA THR A 137 4.98 37.83 -29.53
C THR A 137 3.89 37.74 -30.60
N MET A 138 3.31 36.57 -30.83
CA MET A 138 2.16 36.38 -31.74
C MET A 138 0.92 37.12 -31.24
N PHE A 139 0.66 37.04 -29.93
CA PHE A 139 -0.42 37.78 -29.29
C PHE A 139 -0.22 39.30 -29.43
N ALA A 140 1.01 39.80 -29.24
CA ALA A 140 1.35 41.21 -29.46
C ALA A 140 1.15 41.66 -30.92
N ARG A 141 1.28 40.74 -31.89
CA ARG A 141 0.99 40.96 -33.32
C ARG A 141 -0.49 40.80 -33.69
N LYS A 142 -1.37 40.64 -32.71
CA LYS A 142 -2.83 40.39 -32.85
C LYS A 142 -3.19 39.04 -33.49
N ASP A 143 -2.27 38.09 -33.59
CA ASP A 143 -2.59 36.71 -33.98
C ASP A 143 -3.02 35.90 -32.75
N VAL A 144 -4.30 36.08 -32.38
CA VAL A 144 -4.88 35.45 -31.17
C VAL A 144 -5.03 33.94 -31.33
N ALA A 145 -5.38 33.47 -32.53
CA ALA A 145 -5.56 32.05 -32.81
C ALA A 145 -4.24 31.28 -32.80
N GLY A 146 -3.18 31.84 -33.40
CA GLY A 146 -1.83 31.28 -33.36
C GLY A 146 -1.25 31.25 -31.95
N ALA A 147 -1.42 32.34 -31.19
CA ALA A 147 -0.99 32.41 -29.80
C ALA A 147 -1.73 31.39 -28.90
N GLU A 148 -3.04 31.23 -29.06
CA GLU A 148 -3.85 30.26 -28.33
C GLU A 148 -3.42 28.82 -28.65
N ALA A 149 -3.27 28.49 -29.93
CA ALA A 149 -2.83 27.15 -30.34
C ALA A 149 -1.46 26.81 -29.76
N ARG A 150 -0.52 27.77 -29.75
CA ARG A 150 0.82 27.57 -29.20
C ARG A 150 0.80 27.43 -27.68
N ALA A 151 0.04 28.25 -26.98
CA ALA A 151 -0.11 28.17 -25.52
C ALA A 151 -0.81 26.88 -25.07
N ARG A 152 -1.87 26.45 -25.78
CA ARG A 152 -2.54 25.16 -25.53
C ARG A 152 -1.62 23.97 -25.79
N ASN A 153 -0.78 24.04 -26.82
CA ASN A 153 0.21 22.99 -27.09
C ASN A 153 1.21 22.85 -25.93
N VAL A 154 1.68 23.96 -25.37
CA VAL A 154 2.52 23.94 -24.17
C VAL A 154 1.79 23.31 -22.99
N LEU A 155 0.53 23.69 -22.72
CA LEU A 155 -0.25 23.11 -21.61
C LEU A 155 -0.64 21.64 -21.81
N ALA A 156 -0.75 21.18 -23.05
CA ALA A 156 -0.94 19.76 -23.35
C ALA A 156 0.28 18.91 -22.97
N GLN A 157 1.47 19.51 -22.95
CA GLN A 157 2.72 18.84 -22.58
C GLN A 157 3.15 19.12 -21.12
N ASP A 158 2.82 20.30 -20.59
CA ASP A 158 3.07 20.74 -19.22
C ASP A 158 1.87 21.54 -18.69
N ALA A 159 0.91 20.84 -18.07
CA ALA A 159 -0.32 21.44 -17.54
C ALA A 159 -0.06 22.46 -16.41
N GLY A 160 1.11 22.40 -15.76
CA GLY A 160 1.52 23.27 -14.66
C GLY A 160 2.15 24.59 -15.10
N HIS A 161 2.35 24.81 -16.39
CA HIS A 161 3.17 25.91 -16.89
C HIS A 161 2.54 27.30 -16.65
N ALA A 162 3.05 28.04 -15.65
CA ALA A 162 2.49 29.32 -15.21
C ALA A 162 2.39 30.37 -16.35
N GLY A 163 3.41 30.47 -17.20
CA GLY A 163 3.47 31.46 -18.27
C GLY A 163 2.42 31.25 -19.37
N ALA A 164 2.04 30.01 -19.66
CA ALA A 164 1.06 29.64 -20.68
C ALA A 164 -0.38 29.82 -20.19
N ARG A 165 -0.65 29.49 -18.93
CA ARG A 165 -1.97 29.72 -18.29
C ARG A 165 -2.30 31.20 -18.23
N GLU A 166 -1.32 32.02 -17.85
CA GLU A 166 -1.48 33.46 -17.80
C GLU A 166 -1.74 34.05 -19.20
N LEU A 167 -1.04 33.57 -20.23
CA LEU A 167 -1.29 33.98 -21.61
C LEU A 167 -2.69 33.57 -22.09
N LEU A 168 -3.15 32.34 -21.79
CA LEU A 168 -4.51 31.91 -22.14
C LEU A 168 -5.58 32.71 -21.41
N ARG A 169 -5.37 33.05 -20.13
CA ARG A 169 -6.25 33.93 -19.37
C ARG A 169 -6.37 35.29 -20.04
N GLN A 170 -5.25 35.89 -20.45
CA GLN A 170 -5.24 37.16 -21.19
C GLN A 170 -5.96 37.05 -22.53
N ILE A 171 -5.77 35.94 -23.26
CA ILE A 171 -6.46 35.66 -24.52
C ILE A 171 -7.97 35.56 -24.29
N GLU A 172 -8.42 34.80 -23.29
CA GLU A 172 -9.84 34.66 -22.94
C GLU A 172 -10.48 35.99 -22.53
N GLU A 173 -9.76 36.85 -21.81
CA GLU A 173 -10.23 38.19 -21.43
C GLU A 173 -10.39 39.13 -22.62
N THR A 174 -9.50 39.01 -23.62
CA THR A 174 -9.64 39.75 -24.89
C THR A 174 -10.64 39.14 -25.87
N ARG A 175 -11.10 37.90 -25.63
CA ARG A 175 -12.06 37.23 -26.51
C ARG A 175 -13.46 37.78 -26.24
N PRO A 176 -14.16 38.36 -27.23
CA PRO A 176 -15.60 38.53 -27.10
C PRO A 176 -16.22 37.13 -26.96
N LYS A 177 -16.95 36.86 -25.87
CA LYS A 177 -17.61 35.57 -25.57
C LYS A 177 -18.31 35.05 -26.84
N GLN A 178 -17.67 34.12 -27.54
CA GLN A 178 -18.21 33.54 -28.77
C GLN A 178 -19.37 32.62 -28.42
N GLN A 179 -20.49 32.90 -29.06
CA GLN A 179 -21.75 32.18 -28.94
C GLN A 179 -21.55 30.69 -29.27
N ALA A 180 -22.19 29.85 -28.46
CA ALA A 180 -22.30 28.41 -28.67
C ALA A 180 -22.95 28.09 -30.03
N PRO A 181 -22.71 26.89 -30.60
CA PRO A 181 -23.18 26.55 -31.93
C PRO A 181 -24.70 26.60 -32.02
N ALA A 182 -25.17 27.28 -33.07
CA ALA A 182 -26.56 27.30 -33.47
C ALA A 182 -26.94 25.96 -34.10
N VAL A 183 -28.05 25.35 -33.66
CA VAL A 183 -29.05 24.77 -34.58
C VAL A 183 -30.45 24.92 -33.97
N LEU A 184 -30.89 26.15 -33.78
CA LEU A 184 -32.23 26.54 -34.23
C LEU A 184 -31.95 27.50 -35.40
N GLY A 185 -32.67 27.34 -36.51
CA GLY A 185 -32.42 28.13 -37.73
C GLY A 185 -32.24 29.62 -37.40
N ASP A 186 -31.38 30.32 -38.15
CA ASP A 186 -30.99 31.72 -37.95
C ASP A 186 -32.17 32.66 -37.59
N MET A 187 -33.37 32.34 -38.10
CA MET A 187 -34.64 33.02 -37.80
C MET A 187 -35.07 32.97 -36.32
N PHE A 188 -34.79 31.91 -35.58
CA PHE A 188 -35.13 31.76 -34.16
C PHE A 188 -34.14 32.48 -33.22
N GLN A 189 -32.96 32.83 -33.73
CA GLN A 189 -31.93 33.58 -33.00
C GLN A 189 -32.09 35.10 -33.18
N LYS A 190 -32.96 35.55 -34.10
CA LYS A 190 -33.28 36.98 -34.26
C LYS A 190 -33.84 37.55 -32.95
N THR A 191 -33.37 38.74 -32.59
CA THR A 191 -33.83 39.46 -31.42
C THR A 191 -35.05 40.30 -31.75
N VAL A 192 -36.09 40.20 -30.93
CA VAL A 192 -37.32 40.99 -31.06
C VAL A 192 -37.60 41.74 -29.76
N THR A 193 -38.20 42.91 -29.89
CA THR A 193 -38.75 43.67 -28.77
C THR A 193 -40.26 43.66 -28.91
N LEU A 194 -40.95 43.02 -27.98
CA LEU A 194 -42.39 42.78 -28.02
C LEU A 194 -43.01 43.23 -26.71
N GLU A 195 -44.08 44.01 -26.84
CA GLU A 195 -44.87 44.53 -25.72
C GLU A 195 -46.33 44.21 -25.98
N PHE A 196 -46.83 43.18 -25.30
CA PHE A 196 -48.22 42.73 -25.38
C PHE A 196 -48.86 42.80 -24.01
N ARG A 197 -50.05 43.40 -23.95
CA ARG A 197 -50.89 43.45 -22.75
C ARG A 197 -52.24 42.84 -23.09
N ASP A 198 -52.64 41.81 -22.35
CA ASP A 198 -53.96 41.17 -22.49
C ASP A 198 -54.29 40.74 -23.95
N THR A 199 -53.29 40.29 -24.70
CA THR A 199 -53.44 39.94 -26.12
C THR A 199 -53.67 38.43 -26.28
N SER A 200 -54.53 38.01 -27.22
CA SER A 200 -54.74 36.58 -27.48
C SER A 200 -53.45 35.91 -27.99
N MET A 201 -53.19 34.69 -27.52
CA MET A 201 -52.00 33.93 -27.87
C MET A 201 -51.81 33.77 -29.38
N ARG A 202 -52.90 33.55 -30.12
CA ARG A 202 -52.86 33.46 -31.59
C ARG A 202 -52.31 34.73 -32.23
N ASN A 203 -52.74 35.90 -31.76
CA ASN A 203 -52.29 37.19 -32.29
C ASN A 203 -50.82 37.45 -31.94
N VAL A 204 -50.36 37.01 -30.76
CA VAL A 204 -48.95 37.10 -30.36
C VAL A 204 -48.08 36.24 -31.27
N PHE A 205 -48.44 34.98 -31.51
CA PHE A 205 -47.71 34.11 -32.43
C PHE A 205 -47.81 34.57 -33.89
N GLU A 206 -48.92 35.17 -34.31
CA GLU A 206 -49.05 35.77 -35.64
C GLU A 206 -48.13 36.99 -35.82
N ALA A 207 -47.99 37.83 -34.80
CA ALA A 207 -47.05 38.94 -34.81
C ALA A 207 -45.57 38.45 -34.87
N ILE A 208 -45.27 37.36 -34.16
CA ILE A 208 -43.96 36.70 -34.25
C ILE A 208 -43.76 36.09 -35.65
N ALA A 209 -44.78 35.45 -36.22
CA ALA A 209 -44.71 34.85 -37.56
C ALA A 209 -44.42 35.90 -38.64
N ARG A 210 -45.14 37.04 -38.60
CA ARG A 210 -44.96 38.15 -39.55
C ARG A 210 -43.59 38.81 -39.44
N SER A 211 -42.99 38.86 -38.26
CA SER A 211 -41.67 39.49 -38.04
C SER A 211 -40.49 38.55 -38.32
N THR A 212 -40.68 37.23 -38.18
CA THR A 212 -39.58 36.25 -38.25
C THR A 212 -39.62 35.33 -39.46
N GLY A 213 -40.79 35.18 -40.09
CA GLY A 213 -41.02 34.23 -41.20
C GLY A 213 -41.28 32.79 -40.74
N ILE A 214 -41.52 32.56 -39.45
CA ILE A 214 -41.83 31.24 -38.89
C ILE A 214 -43.33 31.01 -38.87
N ASN A 215 -43.79 29.87 -39.38
CA ASN A 215 -45.16 29.41 -39.35
C ASN A 215 -45.46 28.65 -38.05
N PHE A 216 -46.59 28.95 -37.42
CA PHE A 216 -47.06 28.25 -36.23
C PHE A 216 -48.33 27.47 -36.53
N VAL A 217 -48.34 26.19 -36.17
CA VAL A 217 -49.52 25.31 -36.23
C VAL A 217 -49.92 24.98 -34.80
N PHE A 218 -51.21 25.08 -34.49
CA PHE A 218 -51.73 24.74 -33.16
C PHE A 218 -52.48 23.42 -33.22
N ASP A 219 -52.22 22.54 -32.26
CA ASP A 219 -53.04 21.33 -32.05
C ASP A 219 -54.47 21.72 -31.66
N LYS A 220 -55.45 20.88 -32.02
CA LYS A 220 -56.88 21.08 -31.74
C LYS A 220 -57.19 21.28 -30.25
N ASP A 221 -56.35 20.76 -29.37
CA ASP A 221 -56.54 20.79 -27.92
C ASP A 221 -55.95 22.07 -27.28
N VAL A 222 -55.35 22.97 -28.07
CA VAL A 222 -54.86 24.28 -27.60
C VAL A 222 -56.00 25.29 -27.57
N ARG A 223 -56.26 25.89 -26.40
CA ARG A 223 -57.31 26.91 -26.24
C ARG A 223 -56.91 28.20 -26.98
N PRO A 224 -57.72 28.70 -27.94
CA PRO A 224 -57.35 29.87 -28.74
C PRO A 224 -57.45 31.21 -27.99
N ASP A 225 -58.17 31.24 -26.86
CA ASP A 225 -58.58 32.47 -26.18
C ASP A 225 -57.64 32.86 -25.02
N ILE A 226 -56.51 32.14 -24.86
CA ILE A 226 -55.57 32.39 -23.77
C ILE A 226 -54.96 33.78 -23.97
N LYS A 227 -55.18 34.66 -22.99
CA LYS A 227 -54.62 36.02 -22.94
C LYS A 227 -53.22 35.97 -22.36
N VAL A 228 -52.25 36.54 -23.09
CA VAL A 228 -50.84 36.57 -22.71
C VAL A 228 -50.43 38.03 -22.51
N THR A 229 -49.73 38.30 -21.41
CA THR A 229 -49.06 39.57 -21.16
C THR A 229 -47.56 39.32 -21.17
N LEU A 230 -46.84 39.98 -22.08
CA LEU A 230 -45.42 39.74 -22.33
C LEU A 230 -44.71 41.07 -22.58
N PHE A 231 -43.65 41.32 -21.79
CA PHE A 231 -42.77 42.47 -21.96
C PHE A 231 -41.34 41.96 -22.13
N VAL A 232 -40.85 41.91 -23.36
CA VAL A 232 -39.50 41.42 -23.69
C VAL A 232 -38.78 42.45 -24.57
N ARG A 233 -37.53 42.76 -24.22
CA ARG A 233 -36.68 43.71 -24.94
C ARG A 233 -35.40 43.00 -25.37
N ASN A 234 -35.04 43.13 -26.65
CA ASN A 234 -33.81 42.57 -27.20
C ASN A 234 -33.60 41.09 -26.83
N THR A 235 -34.66 40.29 -26.95
CA THR A 235 -34.70 38.87 -26.56
C THR A 235 -34.84 38.01 -27.81
N THR A 236 -34.21 36.83 -27.83
CA THR A 236 -34.31 35.93 -28.99
C THR A 236 -35.71 35.35 -29.13
N VAL A 237 -36.17 35.14 -30.37
CA VAL A 237 -37.49 34.54 -30.65
C VAL A 237 -37.63 33.17 -29.98
N ALA A 238 -36.56 32.38 -29.93
CA ALA A 238 -36.53 31.08 -29.24
C ALA A 238 -36.83 31.18 -27.73
N GLU A 239 -36.28 32.18 -27.05
CA GLU A 239 -36.50 32.46 -25.62
C GLU A 239 -37.91 33.00 -25.38
N VAL A 240 -38.37 33.94 -26.21
CA VAL A 240 -39.73 34.50 -26.12
C VAL A 240 -40.79 33.41 -26.28
N MET A 241 -40.63 32.57 -27.30
CA MET A 241 -41.51 31.42 -27.52
C MET A 241 -41.48 30.46 -26.34
N ARG A 242 -40.28 30.14 -25.82
CA ARG A 242 -40.16 29.25 -24.65
C ARG A 242 -40.85 29.83 -23.41
N LEU A 243 -40.77 31.15 -23.18
CA LEU A 243 -41.42 31.82 -22.06
C LEU A 243 -42.95 31.72 -22.15
N ILE A 244 -43.52 32.03 -23.32
CA ILE A 244 -44.98 31.94 -23.56
C ILE A 244 -45.48 30.50 -23.38
N LEU A 245 -44.73 29.52 -23.89
CA LEU A 245 -45.11 28.11 -23.83
C LEU A 245 -45.11 27.60 -22.38
N ILE A 246 -44.04 27.85 -21.62
CA ILE A 246 -43.93 27.40 -20.22
C ILE A 246 -45.02 28.02 -19.34
N THR A 247 -45.29 29.32 -19.45
CA THR A 247 -46.31 29.99 -18.63
C THR A 247 -47.72 29.45 -18.86
N ASN A 248 -47.97 28.86 -20.03
CA ASN A 248 -49.29 28.38 -20.43
C ASN A 248 -49.39 26.85 -20.52
N GLN A 249 -48.40 26.11 -19.98
CA GLN A 249 -48.35 24.65 -20.04
C GLN A 249 -48.46 24.08 -21.46
N LEU A 250 -47.86 24.79 -22.42
CA LEU A 250 -47.74 24.35 -23.81
C LEU A 250 -46.31 23.91 -24.08
N GLU A 251 -46.13 23.08 -25.09
CA GLU A 251 -44.84 22.60 -25.59
C GLU A 251 -44.79 22.74 -27.11
N ARG A 252 -43.58 22.70 -27.68
CA ARG A 252 -43.37 22.80 -29.13
C ARG A 252 -42.71 21.57 -29.72
N ALA A 253 -43.09 21.22 -30.95
CA ALA A 253 -42.37 20.30 -31.82
C ALA A 253 -42.00 21.03 -33.12
N VAL A 254 -40.75 20.91 -33.55
CA VAL A 254 -40.29 21.50 -34.81
C VAL A 254 -40.65 20.53 -35.93
N LEU A 255 -41.51 20.94 -36.87
CA LEU A 255 -41.94 20.11 -38.00
C LEU A 255 -41.01 20.30 -39.22
N SER A 256 -40.48 21.51 -39.39
CA SER A 256 -39.56 21.88 -40.46
C SER A 256 -38.74 23.12 -40.07
N GLU A 257 -37.81 23.56 -40.93
CA GLU A 257 -36.98 24.75 -40.69
C GLU A 257 -37.78 26.04 -40.44
N ASN A 258 -39.01 26.11 -40.96
CA ASN A 258 -39.88 27.27 -40.86
C ASN A 258 -41.23 27.00 -40.19
N THR A 259 -41.53 25.77 -39.74
CA THR A 259 -42.86 25.43 -39.19
C THR A 259 -42.74 24.76 -37.82
N VAL A 260 -43.48 25.28 -36.84
CA VAL A 260 -43.50 24.80 -35.46
C VAL A 260 -44.92 24.42 -35.05
N LEU A 261 -45.09 23.20 -34.53
CA LEU A 261 -46.32 22.73 -33.90
C LEU A 261 -46.33 23.11 -32.42
N ILE A 262 -47.42 23.69 -31.95
CA ILE A 262 -47.67 24.02 -30.55
C ILE A 262 -48.78 23.10 -30.04
N TYR A 263 -48.54 22.41 -28.93
CA TYR A 263 -49.48 21.46 -28.35
C TYR A 263 -49.49 21.53 -26.81
N PRO A 264 -50.54 21.06 -26.13
CA PRO A 264 -50.60 21.05 -24.66
C PRO A 264 -49.53 20.12 -24.06
N ASN A 265 -48.83 20.55 -23.01
CA ASN A 265 -47.81 19.76 -22.31
C ASN A 265 -48.45 18.67 -21.42
N THR A 266 -49.18 17.75 -22.05
CA THR A 266 -49.75 16.56 -21.43
C THR A 266 -48.92 15.34 -21.80
N ALA A 267 -48.80 14.36 -20.90
CA ALA A 267 -47.99 13.16 -21.13
C ALA A 267 -48.39 12.40 -22.41
N ALA A 268 -49.68 12.42 -22.78
CA ALA A 268 -50.18 11.82 -24.00
C ALA A 268 -49.65 12.52 -25.27
N LYS A 269 -49.78 13.85 -25.34
CA LYS A 269 -49.33 14.64 -26.49
C LYS A 269 -47.82 14.74 -26.60
N VAL A 270 -47.13 14.81 -25.46
CA VAL A 270 -45.66 14.75 -25.40
C VAL A 270 -45.15 13.45 -26.02
N ARG A 271 -45.82 12.31 -25.76
CA ARG A 271 -45.45 11.02 -26.37
C ARG A 271 -45.77 10.94 -27.87
N GLU A 272 -46.77 11.67 -28.33
CA GLU A 272 -47.21 11.71 -29.73
C GLU A 272 -46.30 12.60 -30.60
N TYR A 273 -45.87 13.75 -30.07
CA TYR A 273 -45.18 14.79 -30.84
C TYR A 273 -43.68 14.96 -30.53
N LYS A 274 -43.15 14.43 -29.41
CA LYS A 274 -41.69 14.48 -29.19
C LYS A 274 -40.99 13.44 -30.05
N GLU A 275 -40.03 13.90 -30.84
CA GLU A 275 -39.13 13.03 -31.57
C GLU A 275 -38.20 12.29 -30.61
N LEU A 276 -38.15 10.97 -30.76
CA LEU A 276 -37.23 10.10 -30.07
C LEU A 276 -36.16 9.65 -31.05
N VAL A 277 -34.90 9.76 -30.63
CA VAL A 277 -33.75 9.26 -31.38
C VAL A 277 -33.20 8.03 -30.67
N THR A 278 -32.71 7.08 -31.47
CA THR A 278 -31.99 5.92 -30.95
C THR A 278 -30.51 6.09 -31.21
N ARG A 279 -29.71 5.94 -30.16
CA ARG A 279 -28.25 6.06 -30.21
C ARG A 279 -27.61 4.83 -29.56
N THR A 280 -26.59 4.31 -30.21
CA THR A 280 -25.78 3.22 -29.68
C THR A 280 -24.45 3.77 -29.18
N PHE A 281 -24.11 3.46 -27.94
CA PHE A 281 -22.85 3.78 -27.28
C PHE A 281 -21.99 2.51 -27.19
N PHE A 282 -20.76 2.60 -27.68
CA PHE A 282 -19.77 1.53 -27.56
C PHE A 282 -18.87 1.86 -26.37
N LEU A 283 -18.74 0.92 -25.43
CA LEU A 283 -17.93 1.11 -24.22
C LEU A 283 -16.63 0.31 -24.34
N VAL A 284 -15.50 0.97 -24.07
CA VAL A 284 -14.17 0.36 -24.21
C VAL A 284 -13.61 -0.10 -22.86
N ASN A 285 -13.79 0.70 -21.82
CA ASN A 285 -13.21 0.52 -20.49
C ASN A 285 -14.28 0.20 -19.43
N ALA A 286 -15.44 0.85 -19.51
CA ALA A 286 -16.50 0.70 -18.53
C ALA A 286 -17.46 -0.48 -18.85
N GLU A 287 -18.04 -1.06 -17.81
CA GLU A 287 -19.02 -2.14 -17.94
C GLU A 287 -20.41 -1.58 -18.28
N ALA A 288 -21.05 -2.10 -19.34
CA ALA A 288 -22.36 -1.63 -19.81
C ALA A 288 -23.45 -1.63 -18.74
N LYS A 289 -23.42 -2.58 -17.81
CA LYS A 289 -24.39 -2.68 -16.71
C LYS A 289 -24.28 -1.51 -15.71
N GLN A 290 -23.06 -1.12 -15.38
CA GLN A 290 -22.80 0.00 -14.46
C GLN A 290 -23.19 1.33 -15.11
N VAL A 291 -22.79 1.51 -16.37
CA VAL A 291 -23.13 2.72 -17.14
C VAL A 291 -24.64 2.83 -17.39
N GLN A 292 -25.34 1.71 -17.64
CA GLN A 292 -26.81 1.74 -17.74
C GLN A 292 -27.45 2.22 -16.44
N ASN A 293 -27.02 1.72 -15.29
CA ASN A 293 -27.58 2.14 -14.00
C ASN A 293 -27.36 3.64 -13.76
N LEU A 294 -26.20 4.16 -14.15
CA LEU A 294 -25.92 5.60 -14.12
C LEU A 294 -26.86 6.39 -15.05
N ILE A 295 -27.02 5.97 -16.31
CA ILE A 295 -27.89 6.66 -17.27
C ILE A 295 -29.36 6.60 -16.81
N LYS A 296 -29.83 5.43 -16.33
CA LYS A 296 -31.20 5.27 -15.79
C LYS A 296 -31.47 6.19 -14.61
N THR A 297 -30.51 6.38 -13.72
CA THR A 297 -30.67 7.20 -12.51
C THR A 297 -30.57 8.69 -12.81
N VAL A 298 -29.61 9.10 -13.65
CA VAL A 298 -29.38 10.53 -13.95
C VAL A 298 -30.33 11.06 -15.01
N VAL A 299 -30.51 10.33 -16.12
CA VAL A 299 -31.32 10.76 -17.27
C VAL A 299 -32.81 10.37 -17.11
N LYS A 300 -33.13 9.50 -16.14
CA LYS A 300 -34.49 8.97 -15.89
C LYS A 300 -35.13 8.28 -17.11
N THR A 301 -34.31 7.79 -18.04
CA THR A 301 -34.76 7.09 -19.26
C THR A 301 -35.29 5.68 -18.94
N LYS A 302 -36.37 5.30 -19.61
CA LYS A 302 -36.99 3.96 -19.51
C LYS A 302 -36.48 2.96 -20.56
N ASP A 303 -36.15 3.47 -21.75
CA ASP A 303 -35.83 2.64 -22.93
C ASP A 303 -34.30 2.55 -23.15
N ILE A 304 -33.64 1.73 -22.31
CA ILE A 304 -32.21 1.40 -22.46
C ILE A 304 -32.04 -0.12 -22.55
N TYR A 305 -31.38 -0.55 -23.62
CA TYR A 305 -31.05 -1.94 -23.88
C TYR A 305 -29.52 -2.12 -23.83
N ILE A 306 -29.06 -3.25 -23.30
CA ILE A 306 -27.64 -3.62 -23.27
C ILE A 306 -27.46 -4.89 -24.10
N ASP A 307 -26.39 -4.95 -24.88
CA ASP A 307 -25.82 -6.22 -25.34
C ASP A 307 -24.47 -6.41 -24.63
N GLU A 308 -24.45 -7.33 -23.66
CA GLU A 308 -23.27 -7.62 -22.82
C GLU A 308 -22.14 -8.26 -23.63
N ARG A 309 -22.46 -9.03 -24.69
CA ARG A 309 -21.46 -9.70 -25.53
C ARG A 309 -20.64 -8.69 -26.33
N LEU A 310 -21.28 -7.59 -26.74
CA LEU A 310 -20.62 -6.51 -27.48
C LEU A 310 -20.21 -5.31 -26.60
N ASN A 311 -20.54 -5.34 -25.30
CA ASN A 311 -20.39 -4.21 -24.37
C ASN A 311 -20.94 -2.89 -24.94
N VAL A 312 -22.17 -2.94 -25.48
CA VAL A 312 -22.85 -1.78 -26.07
C VAL A 312 -24.13 -1.43 -25.33
N ILE A 313 -24.43 -0.14 -25.28
CA ILE A 313 -25.68 0.39 -24.75
C ILE A 313 -26.46 1.03 -25.89
N VAL A 314 -27.69 0.57 -26.11
CA VAL A 314 -28.64 1.18 -27.04
C VAL A 314 -29.66 1.96 -26.23
N MET A 315 -29.69 3.26 -26.41
CA MET A 315 -30.61 4.17 -25.73
C MET A 315 -31.58 4.77 -26.74
N LYS A 316 -32.87 4.83 -26.38
CA LYS A 316 -33.89 5.55 -27.13
C LYS A 316 -34.50 6.62 -26.24
N ASP A 317 -34.27 7.89 -26.58
CA ASP A 317 -34.84 9.03 -25.85
C ASP A 317 -34.83 10.30 -26.72
N THR A 318 -35.22 11.43 -26.16
CA THR A 318 -35.09 12.76 -26.77
C THR A 318 -33.63 13.11 -27.09
N VAL A 319 -33.43 13.97 -28.09
CA VAL A 319 -32.10 14.38 -28.54
C VAL A 319 -31.26 15.00 -27.40
N ASP A 320 -31.89 15.77 -26.52
CA ASP A 320 -31.20 16.41 -25.39
C ASP A 320 -30.79 15.39 -24.31
N ALA A 321 -31.64 14.41 -24.02
CA ALA A 321 -31.33 13.31 -23.10
C ALA A 321 -30.19 12.43 -23.62
N VAL A 322 -30.16 12.14 -24.93
CA VAL A 322 -29.08 11.38 -25.57
C VAL A 322 -27.76 12.14 -25.52
N LYS A 323 -27.75 13.47 -25.73
CA LYS A 323 -26.53 14.29 -25.59
C LYS A 323 -25.99 14.29 -24.16
N LEU A 324 -26.88 14.37 -23.17
CA LEU A 324 -26.48 14.27 -21.77
C LEU A 324 -25.90 12.88 -21.47
N ALA A 325 -26.53 11.81 -21.95
CA ALA A 325 -26.02 10.45 -21.81
C ALA A 325 -24.65 10.28 -22.50
N GLU A 326 -24.44 10.86 -23.68
CA GLU A 326 -23.14 10.84 -24.39
C GLU A 326 -22.02 11.44 -23.54
N GLN A 327 -22.26 12.60 -22.94
CA GLN A 327 -21.29 13.25 -22.05
C GLN A 327 -21.02 12.45 -20.78
N LEU A 328 -22.07 11.82 -20.21
CA LEU A 328 -21.93 10.95 -19.03
C LEU A 328 -21.09 9.72 -19.38
N VAL A 329 -21.36 9.08 -20.51
CA VAL A 329 -20.59 7.92 -21.00
C VAL A 329 -19.13 8.30 -21.20
N GLU A 330 -18.84 9.42 -21.88
CA GLU A 330 -17.47 9.89 -22.10
C GLU A 330 -16.71 10.17 -20.79
N SER A 331 -17.41 10.67 -19.77
CA SER A 331 -16.79 10.94 -18.46
C SER A 331 -16.46 9.68 -17.65
N VAL A 332 -17.14 8.57 -17.93
CA VAL A 332 -17.03 7.31 -17.16
C VAL A 332 -16.23 6.25 -17.90
N ASP A 333 -16.25 6.24 -19.24
CA ASP A 333 -15.53 5.28 -20.08
C ASP A 333 -14.03 5.59 -20.19
N VAL A 334 -13.42 5.92 -19.05
CA VAL A 334 -11.98 6.19 -18.92
C VAL A 334 -11.24 4.91 -18.56
N ALA A 335 -10.00 4.78 -19.05
CA ALA A 335 -9.16 3.64 -18.74
C ALA A 335 -8.82 3.56 -17.25
N GLU A 336 -8.89 2.36 -16.69
CA GLU A 336 -8.50 2.10 -15.31
C GLU A 336 -6.99 2.37 -15.11
N PRO A 337 -6.60 3.05 -14.01
CA PRO A 337 -5.20 3.20 -13.68
C PRO A 337 -4.56 1.87 -13.29
N GLU A 338 -3.27 1.74 -13.54
CA GLU A 338 -2.51 0.54 -13.23
C GLU A 338 -1.06 0.87 -12.88
N VAL A 339 -0.48 0.02 -12.04
CA VAL A 339 0.87 0.19 -11.50
C VAL A 339 1.66 -1.08 -11.69
N MET A 340 2.93 -0.93 -12.07
CA MET A 340 3.94 -1.95 -12.00
C MET A 340 4.63 -1.86 -10.65
N LEU A 341 4.64 -2.94 -9.89
CA LEU A 341 5.30 -3.04 -8.60
C LEU A 341 6.55 -3.87 -8.78
N GLU A 342 7.68 -3.26 -8.45
CA GLU A 342 8.99 -3.91 -8.43
C GLU A 342 9.36 -4.12 -6.96
N VAL A 343 9.52 -5.37 -6.55
CA VAL A 343 9.91 -5.72 -5.18
C VAL A 343 11.31 -6.31 -5.24
N GLU A 344 12.19 -5.94 -4.31
CA GLU A 344 13.54 -6.47 -4.24
C GLU A 344 13.80 -7.03 -2.83
N VAL A 345 14.25 -8.28 -2.77
CA VAL A 345 14.65 -8.95 -1.53
C VAL A 345 16.12 -9.28 -1.62
N LEU A 346 16.91 -8.66 -0.75
CA LEU A 346 18.33 -8.94 -0.62
C LEU A 346 18.58 -9.58 0.74
N GLU A 347 19.21 -10.75 0.73
CA GLU A 347 19.71 -11.41 1.93
C GLU A 347 21.18 -11.77 1.77
N VAL A 348 21.97 -11.38 2.76
CA VAL A 348 23.38 -11.74 2.88
C VAL A 348 23.57 -12.51 4.17
N SER A 349 24.12 -13.72 4.09
CA SER A 349 24.52 -14.47 5.28
C SER A 349 26.02 -14.79 5.25
N SER A 350 26.65 -14.70 6.41
CA SER A 350 28.05 -15.00 6.66
C SER A 350 28.14 -15.91 7.88
N ASN A 351 28.78 -17.06 7.73
CA ASN A 351 29.04 -17.99 8.82
C ASN A 351 30.55 -18.19 8.93
N LYS A 352 31.12 -17.84 10.08
CA LYS A 352 32.54 -18.02 10.37
C LYS A 352 32.69 -18.95 11.58
N MET A 353 33.30 -20.11 11.37
CA MET A 353 33.59 -21.10 12.40
C MET A 353 35.09 -21.23 12.55
N LYS A 354 35.60 -21.04 13.77
CA LYS A 354 37.01 -21.24 14.11
C LYS A 354 37.12 -22.20 15.27
N GLU A 355 37.90 -23.25 15.09
CA GLU A 355 38.20 -24.25 16.09
C GLU A 355 39.71 -24.43 16.18
N LEU A 356 40.27 -24.08 17.33
CA LEU A 356 41.69 -24.07 17.58
C LEU A 356 41.99 -24.63 18.97
N GLY A 357 42.79 -25.68 19.01
CA GLY A 357 43.42 -26.15 20.24
C GLY A 357 43.48 -27.66 20.36
N ILE A 358 43.80 -28.13 21.56
CA ILE A 358 44.03 -29.54 21.84
C ILE A 358 42.88 -30.06 22.70
N ASP A 359 42.15 -31.05 22.19
CA ASP A 359 41.14 -31.78 22.95
C ASP A 359 41.83 -32.83 23.84
N PHE A 360 41.68 -32.64 25.15
CA PHE A 360 42.12 -33.58 26.17
C PHE A 360 40.99 -34.57 26.50
N PRO A 361 41.32 -35.80 26.93
CA PRO A 361 40.30 -36.79 27.27
C PRO A 361 39.49 -36.35 28.50
N ASP A 362 38.16 -36.43 28.40
CA ASP A 362 37.23 -35.99 29.45
C ASP A 362 37.29 -36.85 30.73
N GLN A 363 37.77 -38.09 30.61
CA GLN A 363 37.82 -39.06 31.70
C GLN A 363 39.12 -39.86 31.67
N ILE A 364 39.69 -40.05 32.86
CA ILE A 364 40.79 -41.00 33.11
C ILE A 364 40.18 -42.15 33.89
N GLY A 365 40.14 -43.34 33.28
CA GLY A 365 39.57 -44.54 33.88
C GLY A 365 40.63 -45.37 34.61
N TYR A 366 40.21 -46.05 35.67
CA TYR A 366 41.00 -47.11 36.31
C TYR A 366 40.25 -48.43 36.11
N GLY A 367 40.90 -49.38 35.45
CA GLY A 367 40.33 -50.71 35.18
C GLY A 367 41.07 -51.78 35.96
N ILE A 368 40.32 -52.71 36.56
CA ILE A 368 40.90 -53.97 37.02
C ILE A 368 41.03 -54.87 35.80
N LEU A 369 42.25 -55.31 35.48
CA LEU A 369 42.46 -56.30 34.44
C LEU A 369 41.93 -57.64 34.96
N THR A 370 40.78 -58.11 34.45
CA THR A 370 40.29 -59.45 34.78
C THR A 370 41.24 -60.47 34.16
N PRO A 371 41.93 -61.30 34.97
CA PRO A 371 42.86 -62.28 34.44
C PRO A 371 42.05 -63.51 34.07
N ASN A 372 41.97 -63.86 32.79
CA ASN A 372 41.83 -65.27 32.49
C ASN A 372 42.43 -65.65 31.13
N ILE A 373 43.75 -65.57 31.05
CA ILE A 373 44.50 -66.45 30.16
C ILE A 373 45.01 -67.59 31.04
N SER A 374 44.22 -68.66 31.15
CA SER A 374 44.64 -69.90 31.79
C SER A 374 45.34 -70.76 30.75
N ASN A 375 46.68 -70.74 30.74
CA ASN A 375 47.44 -71.67 29.92
C ASN A 375 47.60 -72.99 30.69
N SER A 376 46.84 -74.01 30.29
CA SER A 376 46.99 -75.37 30.78
C SER A 376 47.95 -76.14 29.87
N VAL A 377 49.15 -76.44 30.36
CA VAL A 377 50.09 -77.32 29.66
C VAL A 377 49.98 -78.70 30.30
N SER A 378 49.56 -79.69 29.51
CA SER A 378 49.50 -81.08 29.96
C SER A 378 50.83 -81.76 29.68
N THR A 379 51.49 -82.26 30.72
CA THR A 379 52.74 -83.03 30.60
C THR A 379 52.53 -84.44 31.15
N ALA A 380 53.44 -85.36 30.87
CA ALA A 380 53.33 -86.76 31.32
C ALA A 380 53.30 -86.93 32.86
N ALA A 381 53.60 -85.87 33.63
CA ALA A 381 53.54 -85.85 35.10
C ALA A 381 52.27 -85.17 35.66
N GLY A 382 51.33 -84.71 34.81
CA GLY A 382 50.08 -84.05 35.21
C GLY A 382 49.82 -82.74 34.45
N ILE A 383 48.62 -82.17 34.65
CA ILE A 383 48.25 -80.87 34.07
C ILE A 383 48.78 -79.76 34.97
N THR A 384 49.64 -78.90 34.44
CA THR A 384 50.09 -77.68 35.11
C THR A 384 49.33 -76.49 34.52
N THR A 385 48.41 -75.92 35.29
CA THR A 385 47.72 -74.68 34.98
C THR A 385 48.54 -73.50 35.49
N THR A 386 49.05 -72.66 34.59
CA THR A 386 49.72 -71.40 34.96
C THR A 386 48.77 -70.24 34.70
N THR A 387 48.29 -69.60 35.76
CA THR A 387 47.44 -68.40 35.67
C THR A 387 48.35 -67.17 35.75
N THR A 388 48.64 -66.53 34.62
CA THR A 388 49.38 -65.27 34.60
C THR A 388 48.44 -64.09 34.83
N LEU A 389 48.69 -63.27 35.86
CA LEU A 389 48.00 -62.00 36.06
C LEU A 389 48.49 -60.98 35.02
N GLY A 390 47.65 -60.70 34.02
CA GLY A 390 47.93 -59.72 32.97
C GLY A 390 46.82 -59.74 31.92
N GLY A 391 45.74 -59.02 32.19
CA GLY A 391 44.72 -58.77 31.16
C GLY A 391 45.17 -57.66 30.20
N GLN A 392 44.63 -57.64 28.99
CA GLN A 392 44.81 -56.55 28.04
C GLN A 392 43.59 -55.63 28.11
N LEU A 393 43.78 -54.32 28.09
CA LEU A 393 42.67 -53.35 28.00
C LEU A 393 41.86 -53.62 26.72
N LEU A 394 40.55 -53.36 26.76
CA LEU A 394 39.68 -53.54 25.60
C LEU A 394 40.19 -52.68 24.42
N GLN A 395 39.97 -53.19 23.20
CA GLN A 395 40.40 -52.53 21.97
C GLN A 395 39.76 -51.13 21.89
N GLY A 396 40.58 -50.07 21.91
CA GLY A 396 40.13 -48.69 21.97
C GLY A 396 40.55 -47.91 23.21
N ASN A 397 41.19 -48.55 24.20
CA ASN A 397 41.79 -47.86 25.36
C ASN A 397 43.31 -47.85 25.27
N ILE A 398 43.91 -46.67 25.52
CA ILE A 398 45.36 -46.47 25.58
C ILE A 398 45.81 -46.67 27.03
N ASN A 399 46.70 -47.63 27.26
CA ASN A 399 47.30 -47.83 28.57
C ASN A 399 48.22 -46.65 28.91
N LEU A 400 47.94 -45.93 30.00
CA LEU A 400 48.77 -44.81 30.44
C LEU A 400 50.03 -45.25 31.19
N LYS A 401 50.10 -46.52 31.62
CA LYS A 401 51.23 -47.07 32.34
C LYS A 401 51.47 -48.52 31.92
N ASP A 402 52.56 -48.76 31.20
CA ASP A 402 52.98 -50.10 30.77
C ASP A 402 53.47 -50.91 31.99
N THR A 403 52.55 -51.36 32.84
CA THR A 403 52.83 -52.08 34.09
C THR A 403 51.84 -53.22 34.25
N ASN A 404 52.33 -54.44 34.53
CA ASN A 404 51.54 -55.64 34.81
C ASN A 404 50.88 -55.61 36.21
N GLY A 405 50.21 -54.50 36.55
CA GLY A 405 49.48 -54.34 37.81
C GLY A 405 48.02 -54.74 37.70
N LEU A 406 47.40 -55.16 38.81
CA LEU A 406 45.98 -55.53 38.86
C LEU A 406 45.05 -54.36 38.48
N VAL A 407 45.47 -53.11 38.75
CA VAL A 407 44.74 -51.88 38.38
C VAL A 407 45.62 -51.05 37.45
N VAL A 408 45.12 -50.76 36.23
CA VAL A 408 45.81 -49.91 35.24
C VAL A 408 44.99 -48.67 34.92
N PRO A 409 45.63 -47.48 34.92
CA PRO A 409 45.02 -46.27 34.39
C PRO A 409 44.99 -46.32 32.86
N TYR A 410 43.87 -45.92 32.26
CA TYR A 410 43.71 -45.86 30.82
C TYR A 410 42.92 -44.64 30.38
N VAL A 411 43.09 -44.25 29.12
CA VAL A 411 42.27 -43.24 28.44
C VAL A 411 41.63 -43.85 27.19
N SER A 412 40.45 -43.38 26.85
CA SER A 412 39.77 -43.76 25.60
C SER A 412 40.52 -43.14 24.40
N ASN A 413 40.79 -43.95 23.37
CA ASN A 413 41.40 -43.50 22.12
C ASN A 413 40.37 -42.69 21.30
N PRO A 414 40.75 -41.56 20.68
CA PRO A 414 42.06 -40.90 20.72
C PRO A 414 42.33 -40.14 22.02
N GLY A 415 43.49 -40.41 22.62
CA GLY A 415 43.91 -39.78 23.88
C GLY A 415 44.34 -38.32 23.75
N LEU A 416 44.50 -37.80 22.52
CA LEU A 416 44.79 -36.39 22.24
C LEU A 416 44.42 -36.05 20.79
N ILE A 417 43.64 -34.99 20.56
CA ILE A 417 43.33 -34.50 19.21
C ILE A 417 43.72 -33.03 19.11
N LEU A 418 44.44 -32.66 18.04
CA LEU A 418 44.73 -31.27 17.72
C LEU A 418 43.75 -30.79 16.63
N ASN A 419 42.88 -29.84 16.99
CA ASN A 419 41.94 -29.22 16.05
C ASN A 419 42.52 -27.89 15.54
N LEU A 420 42.68 -27.79 14.22
CA LEU A 420 43.13 -26.60 13.50
C LEU A 420 42.18 -26.36 12.32
N LYS A 421 40.96 -25.89 12.59
CA LYS A 421 39.93 -25.72 11.56
C LYS A 421 39.39 -24.30 11.56
N ALA A 422 39.45 -23.64 10.41
CA ALA A 422 38.71 -22.40 10.16
C ALA A 422 37.81 -22.65 8.94
N THR A 423 36.54 -22.27 9.05
CA THR A 423 35.54 -22.43 7.99
C THR A 423 34.84 -21.09 7.82
N ASP A 424 34.90 -20.53 6.62
CA ASP A 424 34.20 -19.31 6.26
C ASP A 424 33.18 -19.68 5.17
N GLY A 425 31.91 -19.37 5.43
CA GLY A 425 30.79 -19.53 4.51
C GLY A 425 30.13 -18.19 4.26
N ALA A 426 29.80 -17.92 3.00
CA ALA A 426 29.03 -16.72 2.61
C ALA A 426 27.96 -17.12 1.60
N ALA A 427 26.75 -16.59 1.76
CA ALA A 427 25.67 -16.75 0.81
C ALA A 427 24.99 -15.39 0.54
N ASN A 428 24.52 -15.21 -0.69
CA ASN A 428 23.81 -14.02 -1.13
C ASN A 428 22.58 -14.45 -1.93
N LEU A 429 21.42 -13.91 -1.58
CA LEU A 429 20.14 -14.16 -2.22
C LEU A 429 19.55 -12.84 -2.69
N LEU A 430 19.27 -12.74 -4.00
CA LEU A 430 18.58 -11.61 -4.62
C LEU A 430 17.33 -12.13 -5.34
N ALA A 431 16.16 -11.61 -4.96
CA ALA A 431 14.91 -11.82 -5.68
C ALA A 431 14.33 -10.47 -6.13
N ASN A 432 13.94 -10.36 -7.41
CA ASN A 432 13.32 -9.16 -7.99
C ASN A 432 12.02 -9.51 -8.74
N PRO A 433 10.93 -9.88 -8.02
CA PRO A 433 9.63 -10.08 -8.67
C PRO A 433 9.04 -8.74 -9.13
N ARG A 434 8.45 -8.76 -10.33
CA ARG A 434 7.75 -7.62 -10.93
C ARG A 434 6.33 -8.01 -11.28
N ILE A 435 5.37 -7.17 -10.92
CA ILE A 435 3.95 -7.44 -11.14
C ILE A 435 3.21 -6.18 -11.57
N ARG A 436 2.42 -6.28 -12.63
CA ARG A 436 1.50 -5.22 -13.06
C ARG A 436 0.11 -5.49 -12.51
N VAL A 437 -0.47 -4.52 -11.83
CA VAL A 437 -1.75 -4.66 -11.14
C VAL A 437 -2.63 -3.45 -11.40
N LYS A 438 -3.93 -3.70 -11.64
CA LYS A 438 -4.94 -2.66 -11.80
C LYS A 438 -5.30 -2.02 -10.45
N ASN A 439 -5.80 -0.79 -10.50
CA ASN A 439 -6.25 -0.08 -9.31
C ASN A 439 -7.35 -0.86 -8.55
N LYS A 440 -7.20 -1.02 -7.23
CA LYS A 440 -8.10 -1.75 -6.33
C LYS A 440 -8.27 -3.25 -6.61
N GLU A 441 -7.47 -3.82 -7.50
CA GLU A 441 -7.53 -5.24 -7.80
C GLU A 441 -6.44 -5.99 -7.02
N LYS A 442 -6.83 -7.12 -6.41
CA LYS A 442 -5.90 -7.98 -5.68
C LYS A 442 -5.16 -8.87 -6.66
N ALA A 443 -3.84 -8.86 -6.58
CA ALA A 443 -2.99 -9.76 -7.33
C ALA A 443 -2.21 -10.67 -6.39
N LYS A 444 -2.11 -11.94 -6.75
CA LYS A 444 -1.37 -12.96 -5.99
C LYS A 444 -0.33 -13.60 -6.90
N VAL A 445 0.90 -13.70 -6.41
CA VAL A 445 2.01 -14.29 -7.12
C VAL A 445 2.67 -15.31 -6.23
N HIS A 446 2.80 -16.53 -6.74
CA HIS A 446 3.49 -17.62 -6.07
C HIS A 446 4.56 -18.18 -7.02
N ILE A 447 5.82 -18.03 -6.65
CA ILE A 447 6.98 -18.50 -7.41
C ILE A 447 7.75 -19.45 -6.51
N GLY A 448 7.81 -20.73 -6.83
CA GLY A 448 8.43 -21.71 -5.95
C GLY A 448 8.19 -23.15 -6.34
N GLU A 449 8.53 -24.04 -5.42
CA GLU A 449 8.42 -25.48 -5.56
C GLU A 449 7.47 -26.05 -4.50
N LYS A 450 6.86 -27.20 -4.81
CA LYS A 450 6.01 -27.94 -3.86
C LYS A 450 6.76 -29.18 -3.39
N LEU A 451 7.18 -29.18 -2.13
CA LEU A 451 7.91 -30.31 -1.56
C LEU A 451 6.95 -31.36 -1.02
N PRO A 452 7.06 -32.63 -1.43
CA PRO A 452 6.30 -33.71 -0.82
C PRO A 452 6.89 -34.04 0.57
N VAL A 453 6.03 -34.05 1.58
CA VAL A 453 6.33 -34.48 2.94
C VAL A 453 5.54 -35.76 3.21
N PHE A 454 6.28 -36.84 3.49
CA PHE A 454 5.70 -38.15 3.78
C PHE A 454 5.31 -38.24 5.25
N THR A 455 4.01 -38.39 5.51
CA THR A 455 3.45 -38.61 6.85
C THR A 455 3.07 -40.06 7.02
N THR A 456 3.74 -40.78 7.91
CA THR A 456 3.44 -42.18 8.22
C THR A 456 2.60 -42.24 9.50
N THR A 457 1.34 -42.67 9.38
CA THR A 457 0.50 -42.96 10.55
C THR A 457 0.52 -44.47 10.79
N SER A 458 1.01 -44.88 11.95
CA SER A 458 1.00 -46.28 12.38
C SER A 458 -0.15 -46.50 13.36
N THR A 459 -1.24 -47.12 12.88
CA THR A 459 -2.34 -47.54 13.74
C THR A 459 -2.08 -48.97 14.21
N ALA A 460 -2.13 -49.20 15.53
CA ALA A 460 -1.95 -50.55 16.09
C ALA A 460 -2.95 -51.53 15.44
N ASN A 461 -2.44 -52.67 14.97
CA ASN A 461 -3.18 -53.78 14.32
C ASN A 461 -3.75 -53.54 12.90
N VAL A 462 -3.47 -52.41 12.22
CA VAL A 462 -4.00 -52.12 10.86
C VAL A 462 -2.91 -51.89 9.79
N GLY A 463 -1.63 -51.87 10.19
CA GLY A 463 -0.50 -51.66 9.27
C GLY A 463 -0.11 -50.18 9.12
N VAL A 464 1.02 -49.94 8.46
CA VAL A 464 1.58 -48.59 8.27
C VAL A 464 0.93 -47.97 7.04
N SER A 465 0.24 -46.83 7.20
CA SER A 465 -0.29 -46.02 6.10
C SER A 465 0.56 -44.79 5.91
N ALA A 466 0.93 -44.49 4.66
CA ALA A 466 1.71 -43.31 4.28
C ALA A 466 0.83 -42.34 3.47
N SER A 467 0.74 -41.09 3.92
CA SER A 467 0.07 -40.00 3.21
C SER A 467 1.08 -38.94 2.80
N VAL A 468 0.94 -38.38 1.59
CA VAL A 468 1.84 -37.35 1.05
C VAL A 468 1.15 -35.98 1.17
N THR A 469 1.78 -35.06 1.91
CA THR A 469 1.33 -33.66 2.01
C THR A 469 2.33 -32.76 1.30
N TYR A 470 1.88 -31.78 0.52
CA TYR A 470 2.78 -30.86 -0.18
C TYR A 470 2.96 -29.57 0.62
N LEU A 471 4.22 -29.15 0.76
CA LEU A 471 4.61 -27.88 1.38
C LEU A 471 5.12 -26.93 0.30
N ASP A 472 4.47 -25.78 0.16
CA ASP A 472 4.88 -24.74 -0.80
C ASP A 472 6.07 -23.94 -0.25
N VAL A 473 7.22 -23.99 -0.93
CA VAL A 473 8.42 -23.20 -0.62
C VAL A 473 8.74 -22.27 -1.79
N GLY A 474 9.19 -21.04 -1.50
CA GLY A 474 9.46 -20.02 -2.50
C GLY A 474 8.94 -18.65 -2.08
N LEU A 475 8.64 -17.79 -3.06
CA LEU A 475 8.14 -16.43 -2.87
C LEU A 475 6.63 -16.37 -3.07
N LYS A 476 5.90 -15.87 -2.07
CA LYS A 476 4.48 -15.52 -2.17
C LYS A 476 4.34 -14.02 -1.99
N LEU A 477 3.69 -13.35 -2.93
CA LEU A 477 3.42 -11.91 -2.90
C LEU A 477 1.94 -11.70 -3.19
N ASP A 478 1.22 -11.17 -2.21
CA ASP A 478 -0.13 -10.68 -2.37
C ASP A 478 -0.11 -9.16 -2.28
N VAL A 479 -0.74 -8.49 -3.24
CA VAL A 479 -0.74 -7.03 -3.29
C VAL A 479 -2.05 -6.46 -3.81
N GLU A 480 -2.42 -5.31 -3.26
CA GLU A 480 -3.62 -4.54 -3.60
C GLU A 480 -3.22 -3.06 -3.64
N PRO A 481 -3.01 -2.48 -4.84
CA PRO A 481 -2.67 -1.07 -4.98
C PRO A 481 -3.92 -0.18 -5.09
N LEU A 482 -3.82 1.03 -4.57
CA LEU A 482 -4.76 2.13 -4.73
C LEU A 482 -4.01 3.35 -5.29
N ILE A 483 -4.23 3.62 -6.57
CA ILE A 483 -3.57 4.69 -7.31
C ILE A 483 -4.38 5.98 -7.15
N HIS A 484 -3.69 7.04 -6.72
CA HIS A 484 -4.24 8.36 -6.56
C HIS A 484 -4.00 9.25 -7.80
N PRO A 485 -4.88 10.23 -8.05
CA PRO A 485 -4.67 11.21 -9.13
C PRO A 485 -3.40 12.06 -8.98
N GLU A 486 -2.88 12.22 -7.76
CA GLU A 486 -1.64 12.96 -7.44
C GLU A 486 -0.33 12.16 -7.63
N ASP A 487 -0.35 11.09 -8.43
CA ASP A 487 0.79 10.18 -8.70
C ASP A 487 1.33 9.44 -7.46
N ASP A 488 0.50 9.33 -6.41
CA ASP A 488 0.79 8.51 -5.24
C ASP A 488 0.09 7.15 -5.35
N VAL A 489 0.72 6.10 -4.83
CA VAL A 489 0.19 4.73 -4.79
C VAL A 489 0.18 4.25 -3.36
N ASP A 490 -1.01 4.00 -2.83
CA ASP A 490 -1.19 3.26 -1.58
C ASP A 490 -1.10 1.77 -1.91
N ILE A 491 -0.26 1.03 -1.21
CA ILE A 491 0.00 -0.38 -1.46
C ILE A 491 -0.27 -1.13 -0.17
N LYS A 492 -1.27 -2.02 -0.21
CA LYS A 492 -1.45 -3.05 0.82
C LYS A 492 -0.81 -4.33 0.30
N MET A 493 0.20 -4.84 1.02
CA MET A 493 0.93 -6.02 0.58
C MET A 493 1.21 -7.00 1.72
N SER A 494 1.27 -8.28 1.37
CA SER A 494 1.87 -9.32 2.19
C SER A 494 2.83 -10.15 1.35
N MET A 495 4.06 -10.28 1.82
CA MET A 495 5.11 -11.05 1.16
C MET A 495 5.65 -12.11 2.12
N GLU A 496 5.89 -13.30 1.59
CA GLU A 496 6.55 -14.41 2.26
C GLU A 496 7.66 -14.95 1.36
N VAL A 497 8.87 -15.09 1.90
CA VAL A 497 10.00 -15.74 1.23
C VAL A 497 10.41 -16.94 2.07
N SER A 498 10.30 -18.12 1.47
CA SER A 498 10.53 -19.41 2.09
C SER A 498 11.66 -20.14 1.35
N SER A 499 12.65 -20.63 2.10
CA SER A 499 13.82 -21.35 1.57
C SER A 499 14.09 -22.62 2.38
N ILE A 500 14.65 -23.64 1.73
CA ILE A 500 15.01 -24.90 2.39
C ILE A 500 16.34 -24.68 3.11
N VAL A 501 16.34 -24.88 4.44
CA VAL A 501 17.54 -24.69 5.28
C VAL A 501 18.30 -25.99 5.46
N LYS A 502 17.60 -27.08 5.77
CA LYS A 502 18.19 -28.42 5.89
C LYS A 502 17.14 -29.52 5.76
N GLU A 503 17.61 -30.68 5.32
CA GLU A 503 16.87 -31.93 5.44
C GLU A 503 17.07 -32.52 6.83
N VAL A 504 15.99 -33.01 7.43
CA VAL A 504 15.96 -33.63 8.75
C VAL A 504 15.43 -35.05 8.58
N THR A 505 16.27 -36.03 8.86
CA THR A 505 15.85 -37.44 8.85
C THR A 505 15.01 -37.72 10.11
N GLY A 506 13.75 -38.11 9.90
CA GLY A 506 12.81 -38.53 10.92
C GLY A 506 12.86 -40.03 11.22
N PRO A 507 11.97 -40.53 12.10
CA PRO A 507 11.84 -41.95 12.41
C PRO A 507 11.60 -42.79 11.14
N GLN A 508 12.09 -44.03 11.11
CA GLN A 508 11.91 -44.96 9.98
C GLN A 508 12.43 -44.43 8.62
N SER A 509 13.48 -43.59 8.62
CA SER A 509 14.07 -43.00 7.41
C SER A 509 13.13 -42.06 6.64
N SER A 510 12.10 -41.49 7.29
CA SER A 510 11.29 -40.42 6.69
C SER A 510 12.11 -39.14 6.53
N LEU A 511 11.87 -38.40 5.45
CA LEU A 511 12.56 -37.14 5.15
C LEU A 511 11.63 -35.97 5.49
N ALA A 512 12.08 -35.09 6.37
CA ALA A 512 11.44 -33.81 6.67
C ALA A 512 12.35 -32.64 6.24
N TYR A 513 11.78 -31.48 5.99
CA TYR A 513 12.53 -30.28 5.60
C TYR A 513 12.36 -29.20 6.66
N GLN A 514 13.47 -28.62 7.11
CA GLN A 514 13.43 -27.34 7.82
C GLN A 514 13.36 -26.22 6.79
N VAL A 515 12.27 -25.46 6.81
CA VAL A 515 12.04 -24.32 5.93
C VAL A 515 12.22 -23.03 6.73
N GLY A 516 13.07 -22.14 6.25
CA GLY A 516 13.24 -20.80 6.79
C GLY A 516 12.29 -19.84 6.09
N THR A 517 11.38 -19.23 6.84
CA THR A 517 10.36 -18.31 6.31
C THR A 517 10.62 -16.88 6.78
N ARG A 518 10.46 -15.92 5.87
CA ARG A 518 10.55 -14.48 6.13
C ARG A 518 9.25 -13.86 5.63
N SER A 519 8.47 -13.26 6.53
CA SER A 519 7.15 -12.73 6.19
C SER A 519 7.04 -11.26 6.58
N THR A 520 6.34 -10.48 5.77
CA THR A 520 6.07 -9.06 6.01
C THR A 520 4.69 -8.73 5.47
N ALA A 521 3.85 -8.11 6.29
CA ALA A 521 2.55 -7.59 5.89
C ALA A 521 2.44 -6.12 6.31
N THR A 522 2.18 -5.23 5.35
CA THR A 522 2.18 -3.79 5.60
C THR A 522 1.28 -3.05 4.61
N ALA A 523 0.93 -1.82 4.96
CA ALA A 523 0.26 -0.87 4.09
C ALA A 523 1.02 0.46 4.12
N LEU A 524 1.36 0.98 2.94
CA LEU A 524 2.21 2.16 2.78
C LEU A 524 1.81 2.97 1.56
N ARG A 525 2.12 4.27 1.58
CA ARG A 525 1.92 5.20 0.47
C ARG A 525 3.26 5.59 -0.11
N LEU A 526 3.42 5.45 -1.42
CA LEU A 526 4.65 5.77 -2.13
C LEU A 526 4.36 6.65 -3.33
N LYS A 527 5.30 7.52 -3.69
CA LYS A 527 5.23 8.24 -4.96
C LYS A 527 5.63 7.34 -6.13
N ASP A 528 5.16 7.70 -7.32
CA ASP A 528 5.62 7.07 -8.55
C ASP A 528 7.16 7.10 -8.68
N GLY A 529 7.75 5.93 -8.91
CA GLY A 529 9.20 5.72 -9.06
C GLY A 529 10.01 5.84 -7.77
N GLU A 530 9.38 5.97 -6.61
CA GLU A 530 10.06 6.04 -5.31
C GLU A 530 10.37 4.64 -4.77
N THR A 531 11.65 4.35 -4.55
CA THR A 531 12.07 3.13 -3.86
C THR A 531 12.09 3.36 -2.36
N GLN A 532 11.36 2.53 -1.60
CA GLN A 532 11.35 2.58 -0.15
C GLN A 532 11.69 1.22 0.46
N ILE A 533 12.42 1.25 1.57
CA ILE A 533 12.70 0.07 2.40
C ILE A 533 11.43 -0.26 3.19
N LEU A 534 10.90 -1.46 2.95
CA LEU A 534 9.74 -2.01 3.65
C LEU A 534 10.10 -2.53 5.04
N ALA A 535 11.18 -3.31 5.08
CA ALA A 535 11.64 -4.00 6.26
C ALA A 535 13.12 -4.34 6.13
N GLY A 536 13.81 -4.41 7.26
CA GLY A 536 15.18 -4.91 7.33
C GLY A 536 15.44 -5.60 8.66
N LEU A 537 16.30 -6.61 8.64
CA LEU A 537 16.73 -7.34 9.83
C LEU A 537 18.22 -7.61 9.73
N ILE A 538 18.94 -7.26 10.80
CA ILE A 538 20.34 -7.64 11.00
C ILE A 538 20.37 -8.55 12.22
N SER A 539 20.85 -9.77 12.03
CA SER A 539 21.03 -10.77 13.09
C SER A 539 22.52 -11.10 13.16
N ASP A 540 23.12 -10.96 14.34
CA ASP A 540 24.53 -11.31 14.59
C ASP A 540 24.57 -12.21 15.83
N GLU A 541 24.94 -13.48 15.64
CA GLU A 541 25.02 -14.49 16.68
C GLU A 541 26.46 -14.96 16.84
N GLU A 542 27.09 -14.57 17.95
CA GLU A 542 28.42 -15.02 18.33
C GLU A 542 28.35 -16.05 19.45
N ARG A 543 28.91 -17.24 19.21
CA ARG A 543 28.99 -18.33 20.17
C ARG A 543 30.43 -18.78 20.34
N THR A 544 30.96 -18.58 21.53
CA THR A 544 32.30 -19.08 21.91
C THR A 544 32.15 -20.15 22.98
N SER A 545 32.81 -21.28 22.77
CA SER A 545 32.92 -22.38 23.71
C SER A 545 34.39 -22.76 23.88
N ALA A 546 34.83 -23.04 25.10
CA ALA A 546 36.20 -23.43 25.38
C ALA A 546 36.22 -24.62 26.33
N SER A 547 36.90 -25.70 25.95
CA SER A 547 37.27 -26.80 26.84
C SER A 547 38.70 -26.56 27.31
N ARG A 548 38.96 -26.64 28.62
CA ARG A 548 40.28 -26.32 29.19
C ARG A 548 40.64 -27.33 30.26
N LEU A 549 41.92 -27.68 30.34
CA LEU A 549 42.43 -28.48 31.46
C LEU A 549 42.44 -27.61 32.74
N PRO A 550 41.83 -28.06 33.85
CA PRO A 550 41.81 -27.28 35.08
C PRO A 550 43.23 -26.99 35.57
N GLY A 551 43.48 -25.76 36.02
CA GLY A 551 44.81 -25.27 36.39
C GLY A 551 45.62 -24.78 35.20
N LEU A 552 46.14 -25.70 34.36
CA LEU A 552 47.04 -25.35 33.25
C LEU A 552 46.39 -24.48 32.17
N GLY A 553 45.08 -24.64 31.93
CA GLY A 553 44.34 -23.85 30.95
C GLY A 553 44.12 -22.38 31.32
N HIS A 554 44.35 -21.99 32.59
CA HIS A 554 44.20 -20.60 33.05
C HIS A 554 45.52 -19.81 33.06
N LEU A 555 46.66 -20.45 32.81
CA LEU A 555 47.95 -19.77 32.86
C LEU A 555 48.08 -18.74 31.72
N PRO A 556 48.53 -17.51 32.01
CA PRO A 556 48.82 -16.54 30.96
C PRO A 556 49.90 -17.07 30.01
N LEU A 557 49.81 -16.73 28.73
CA LEU A 557 50.66 -17.20 27.61
C LEU A 557 50.49 -18.67 27.23
N ILE A 558 50.64 -19.62 28.17
CA ILE A 558 50.67 -21.06 27.85
C ILE A 558 49.31 -21.76 27.95
N GLY A 559 48.30 -21.15 28.58
CA GLY A 559 46.98 -21.75 28.75
C GLY A 559 46.30 -22.14 27.44
N LYS A 560 46.60 -21.42 26.34
CA LYS A 560 46.10 -21.73 24.99
C LYS A 560 46.57 -23.07 24.43
N LEU A 561 47.71 -23.60 24.90
CA LEU A 561 48.20 -24.94 24.52
C LEU A 561 47.47 -26.05 25.30
N PHE A 562 46.79 -25.70 26.40
CA PHE A 562 46.04 -26.62 27.27
C PHE A 562 44.53 -26.38 27.20
N SER A 563 44.06 -25.80 26.11
CA SER A 563 42.67 -25.51 25.83
C SER A 563 42.31 -25.77 24.37
N SER A 564 41.04 -26.06 24.14
CA SER A 564 40.40 -26.14 22.83
C SER A 564 39.28 -25.10 22.78
N GLU A 565 39.41 -24.11 21.88
CA GLU A 565 38.44 -23.03 21.70
C GLU A 565 37.71 -23.20 20.39
N ARG A 566 36.38 -23.16 20.44
CA ARG A 566 35.48 -23.19 19.28
C ARG A 566 34.61 -21.93 19.29
N GLY A 567 34.84 -21.05 18.34
CA GLY A 567 34.07 -19.84 18.06
C GLY A 567 33.23 -20.00 16.79
N SER A 568 31.99 -19.55 16.85
CA SER A 568 31.03 -19.48 15.74
C SER A 568 30.50 -18.05 15.67
N ASN A 569 30.53 -17.42 14.51
CA ASN A 569 29.87 -16.14 14.26
C ASN A 569 28.96 -16.30 13.03
N ASN A 570 27.65 -16.17 13.26
CA ASN A 570 26.64 -16.19 12.22
C ASN A 570 26.01 -14.80 12.09
N LYS A 571 26.24 -14.16 10.96
CA LYS A 571 25.67 -12.85 10.64
C LYS A 571 24.75 -12.95 9.43
N THR A 572 23.52 -12.46 9.57
CA THR A 572 22.51 -12.43 8.50
C THR A 572 21.92 -11.03 8.39
N GLU A 573 21.94 -10.45 7.19
CA GLU A 573 21.36 -9.15 6.87
C GLU A 573 20.31 -9.33 5.78
N ILE A 574 19.09 -8.83 6.03
CA ILE A 574 17.96 -8.91 5.10
C ILE A 574 17.42 -7.50 4.88
N VAL A 575 17.17 -7.13 3.62
CA VAL A 575 16.54 -5.85 3.23
C VAL A 575 15.47 -6.11 2.18
N LEU A 576 14.27 -5.58 2.43
CA LEU A 576 13.12 -5.65 1.53
C LEU A 576 12.85 -4.25 1.00
N LEU A 577 12.84 -4.09 -0.32
CA LEU A 577 12.54 -2.82 -0.99
C LEU A 577 11.33 -2.98 -1.92
N ILE A 578 10.63 -1.88 -2.14
CA ILE A 578 9.56 -1.80 -3.13
C ILE A 578 9.67 -0.49 -3.91
N THR A 579 9.35 -0.54 -5.20
CA THR A 579 9.27 0.62 -6.09
C THR A 579 8.00 0.50 -6.94
N PRO A 580 7.01 1.39 -6.78
CA PRO A 580 5.88 1.46 -7.69
C PRO A 580 6.28 2.26 -8.94
N ARG A 581 5.74 1.86 -10.08
CA ARG A 581 5.83 2.58 -11.36
C ARG A 581 4.44 2.63 -11.98
N ILE A 582 3.79 3.78 -11.96
CA ILE A 582 2.48 3.99 -12.56
C ILE A 582 2.64 3.90 -14.07
N VAL A 583 2.00 2.90 -14.68
CA VAL A 583 2.02 2.74 -16.14
C VAL A 583 1.00 3.68 -16.78
N ARG A 584 -0.11 3.91 -16.07
CA ARG A 584 -1.22 4.76 -16.51
C ARG A 584 -1.93 5.34 -15.29
N ASN A 585 -2.10 6.66 -15.26
CA ASN A 585 -2.86 7.37 -14.23
C ASN A 585 -4.14 7.99 -14.80
N LEU A 586 -5.12 8.25 -13.93
CA LEU A 586 -6.28 9.07 -14.23
C LEU A 586 -5.89 10.55 -14.21
N SER A 587 -5.74 11.15 -15.39
CA SER A 587 -5.58 12.60 -15.51
C SER A 587 -6.89 13.27 -15.08
N ARG A 588 -6.93 13.88 -13.90
CA ARG A 588 -8.04 14.77 -13.51
C ARG A 588 -8.09 15.92 -14.54
N PRO A 589 -9.20 16.13 -15.26
CA PRO A 589 -9.32 17.32 -16.10
C PRO A 589 -9.09 18.56 -15.23
N ALA A 590 -8.10 19.38 -15.57
CA ALA A 590 -7.65 20.53 -14.78
C ALA A 590 -8.74 21.61 -14.57
N HIS A 591 -9.88 21.44 -15.25
CA HIS A 591 -11.08 22.22 -15.10
C HIS A 591 -12.17 21.23 -14.71
N ILE A 592 -12.61 21.31 -13.46
CA ILE A 592 -13.97 20.87 -13.13
C ILE A 592 -14.82 21.71 -14.08
N SER A 593 -15.36 21.10 -15.13
CA SER A 593 -16.29 21.77 -16.03
C SER A 593 -17.32 22.51 -15.16
N PRO A 594 -17.61 23.79 -15.43
CA PRO A 594 -18.62 24.51 -14.67
C PRO A 594 -19.86 23.63 -14.60
N ALA A 595 -20.44 23.48 -13.40
CA ALA A 595 -21.57 22.59 -13.13
C ALA A 595 -22.55 22.64 -14.31
N LEU A 596 -22.62 21.55 -15.09
CA LEU A 596 -23.43 21.56 -16.29
C LEU A 596 -24.90 21.64 -15.86
N PRO A 597 -25.68 22.56 -16.44
CA PRO A 597 -27.11 22.60 -16.14
C PRO A 597 -27.76 21.32 -16.65
N ALA A 598 -28.23 20.47 -15.73
CA ALA A 598 -28.89 19.20 -16.03
C ALA A 598 -30.39 19.35 -16.40
N GLY A 599 -30.85 20.58 -16.64
CA GLY A 599 -32.25 20.91 -16.89
C GLY A 599 -33.11 20.96 -15.63
N THR A 600 -34.42 20.76 -15.80
CA THR A 600 -35.39 20.69 -14.70
C THR A 600 -35.80 19.25 -14.46
N GLU A 601 -36.37 18.93 -13.29
CA GLU A 601 -36.86 17.57 -13.03
C GLU A 601 -37.91 17.10 -14.05
N ALA A 602 -38.70 18.03 -14.59
CA ALA A 602 -39.69 17.75 -15.63
C ALA A 602 -39.07 17.58 -17.03
N ALA A 603 -37.85 18.09 -17.25
CA ALA A 603 -37.16 18.09 -18.54
C ALA A 603 -35.63 17.99 -18.34
N VAL A 604 -35.17 16.77 -18.07
CA VAL A 604 -33.76 16.45 -17.86
C VAL A 604 -32.97 16.68 -19.16
N GLY A 605 -31.82 17.34 -19.06
CA GLY A 605 -30.98 17.74 -20.21
C GLY A 605 -31.42 19.02 -20.92
N ALA A 606 -32.56 19.61 -20.55
CA ALA A 606 -33.01 20.87 -21.16
C ALA A 606 -32.10 22.05 -20.75
N ALA A 607 -31.90 22.99 -21.68
CA ALA A 607 -31.15 24.21 -21.39
C ALA A 607 -31.78 25.01 -20.25
N ALA A 608 -30.94 25.54 -19.34
CA ALA A 608 -31.38 26.35 -18.20
C ALA A 608 -32.26 27.53 -18.62
N LEU A 609 -33.26 27.86 -17.79
CA LEU A 609 -34.14 29.00 -18.00
C LEU A 609 -33.42 30.31 -17.65
N SER A 610 -32.64 30.84 -18.59
CA SER A 610 -32.00 32.15 -18.48
C SER A 610 -32.42 33.04 -19.63
N VAL A 611 -32.97 34.22 -19.34
CA VAL A 611 -33.15 35.28 -20.33
C VAL A 611 -31.80 35.98 -20.47
N ARG A 612 -31.09 35.76 -21.58
CA ARG A 612 -29.84 36.49 -21.83
C ARG A 612 -30.19 37.86 -22.39
N SER A 613 -30.05 38.90 -21.57
CA SER A 613 -30.09 40.28 -22.08
C SER A 613 -28.93 40.47 -23.05
N GLY A 614 -29.22 40.73 -24.34
CA GLY A 614 -28.22 41.01 -25.36
C GLY A 614 -27.59 42.41 -25.26
N GLY A 615 -27.66 43.08 -24.11
CA GLY A 615 -27.19 44.44 -23.92
C GLY A 615 -25.88 44.51 -23.12
N LYS A 616 -24.87 45.20 -23.65
CA LYS A 616 -23.71 45.67 -22.87
C LYS A 616 -24.22 46.61 -21.76
N ASP A 617 -24.39 46.12 -20.55
CA ASP A 617 -24.69 46.97 -19.40
C ASP A 617 -23.45 47.78 -19.01
N GLN A 618 -23.38 49.02 -19.51
CA GLN A 618 -22.59 50.08 -18.89
C GLN A 618 -23.28 50.46 -17.59
N GLY A 619 -22.63 50.16 -16.46
CA GLY A 619 -23.09 50.57 -15.14
C GLY A 619 -23.18 52.10 -15.05
N MET A 620 -24.38 52.61 -14.78
CA MET A 620 -24.60 54.03 -14.53
C MET A 620 -24.24 54.33 -13.08
N ARG A 621 -23.05 54.91 -12.86
CA ARG A 621 -22.66 55.52 -11.59
C ARG A 621 -23.18 56.95 -11.57
N LEU A 622 -24.21 57.21 -10.77
CA LEU A 622 -24.62 58.56 -10.39
C LEU A 622 -23.66 59.05 -9.31
N SER A 623 -22.78 59.98 -9.70
CA SER A 623 -21.98 60.81 -8.82
C SER A 623 -22.77 62.07 -8.50
N SER A 624 -23.10 62.31 -7.23
CA SER A 624 -23.48 63.65 -6.75
C SER A 624 -22.54 64.10 -5.64
N GLY A 625 -21.65 65.04 -5.96
CA GLY A 625 -21.12 65.99 -4.98
C GLY A 625 -22.24 66.92 -4.52
N GLY A 626 -22.13 67.71 -3.45
CA GLY A 626 -21.07 67.97 -2.49
C GLY A 626 -21.58 69.13 -1.61
N GLY A 627 -21.40 69.01 -0.29
CA GLY A 627 -21.24 70.09 0.70
C GLY A 627 -22.35 71.13 0.96
N ALA A 628 -22.87 71.15 2.20
CA ALA A 628 -22.74 72.29 3.15
C ALA A 628 -23.46 72.01 4.50
N VAL A 629 -22.79 72.38 5.60
CA VAL A 629 -23.11 72.33 7.06
C VAL A 629 -23.99 73.55 7.48
N PRO A 630 -24.42 73.84 8.75
CA PRO A 630 -24.34 73.13 10.05
C PRO A 630 -25.55 73.22 11.04
N GLY A 631 -25.58 72.32 12.05
CA GLY A 631 -25.83 72.64 13.48
C GLY A 631 -27.21 72.44 14.15
N ALA A 632 -27.38 71.31 14.87
CA ALA A 632 -28.12 70.98 16.14
C ALA A 632 -29.61 71.42 16.34
N PRO A 633 -30.44 70.78 17.24
CA PRO A 633 -30.17 69.80 18.30
C PRO A 633 -31.12 68.55 18.35
N ALA A 634 -30.88 67.64 19.32
CA ALA A 634 -31.76 66.68 20.04
C ALA A 634 -33.23 66.47 19.53
N THR A 635 -33.88 65.29 19.49
CA THR A 635 -33.90 64.09 20.36
C THR A 635 -34.93 63.05 19.84
N LEU A 636 -34.73 61.76 20.19
CA LEU A 636 -35.67 60.60 20.29
C LEU A 636 -36.21 59.96 18.98
N PRO A 637 -36.66 58.68 18.95
CA PRO A 637 -36.31 57.48 19.75
C PRO A 637 -35.98 56.24 18.87
N VAL A 638 -35.24 55.25 19.39
CA VAL A 638 -35.08 53.92 18.74
C VAL A 638 -35.90 52.89 19.54
N PRO A 639 -36.76 52.09 18.90
CA PRO A 639 -37.55 51.08 19.59
C PRO A 639 -36.76 49.84 19.98
N SER A 640 -37.31 49.23 21.02
CA SER A 640 -36.87 48.16 21.89
C SER A 640 -36.42 46.83 21.26
N ARG A 641 -35.42 46.29 21.94
CA ARG A 641 -34.74 44.99 21.85
C ARG A 641 -35.62 43.84 22.36
N MET A 642 -35.48 42.67 21.73
CA MET A 642 -35.89 41.35 22.22
C MET A 642 -34.79 40.32 21.84
N PRO A 643 -34.68 39.17 22.54
CA PRO A 643 -33.57 38.96 23.47
C PRO A 643 -32.49 38.02 22.95
N GLN A 644 -31.28 38.25 23.46
CA GLN A 644 -30.09 37.42 23.30
C GLN A 644 -30.02 36.47 24.51
N PRO A 645 -29.80 35.16 24.35
CA PRO A 645 -29.72 34.27 25.51
C PRO A 645 -28.50 34.59 26.37
N GLU A 646 -28.81 34.78 27.64
CA GLU A 646 -27.97 34.98 28.82
C GLU A 646 -26.85 33.95 28.94
N ALA A 647 -25.67 34.41 29.36
CA ALA A 647 -24.62 33.59 29.92
C ALA A 647 -24.88 33.39 31.43
N ALA A 648 -24.83 32.14 31.90
CA ALA A 648 -24.70 31.79 33.31
C ALA A 648 -24.15 30.35 33.42
N PRO A 649 -23.64 29.93 34.59
CA PRO A 649 -22.47 30.42 35.31
C PRO A 649 -21.38 29.33 35.37
N VAL A 650 -20.17 29.73 35.79
CA VAL A 650 -19.04 28.82 36.04
C VAL A 650 -19.34 27.94 37.26
N PRO A 651 -19.16 26.61 37.20
CA PRO A 651 -18.91 25.80 38.39
C PRO A 651 -17.45 25.37 38.49
N ASP A 652 -17.09 25.07 39.73
CA ASP A 652 -15.76 24.98 40.31
C ASP A 652 -14.73 24.09 39.61
N VAL A 653 -13.47 24.50 39.79
CA VAL A 653 -12.26 23.71 39.56
C VAL A 653 -12.29 22.49 40.48
N VAL A 654 -12.57 21.33 39.90
CA VAL A 654 -12.34 20.01 40.47
C VAL A 654 -10.99 19.51 39.91
N PRO A 655 -10.12 18.83 40.70
CA PRO A 655 -8.83 18.32 40.21
C PRO A 655 -9.04 17.30 39.07
N PRO A 656 -8.02 16.99 38.25
CA PRO A 656 -8.21 16.10 37.11
C PRO A 656 -8.61 14.70 37.59
N GLU A 657 -9.88 14.36 37.40
CA GLU A 657 -10.39 13.00 37.47
C GLU A 657 -10.03 12.27 36.17
N GLU A 658 -9.66 11.00 36.34
CA GLU A 658 -9.09 10.09 35.35
C GLU A 658 -9.89 10.03 34.03
N GLU A 659 -9.16 9.93 32.91
CA GLU A 659 -9.71 9.65 31.59
C GLU A 659 -10.69 8.46 31.65
N GLY A 660 -11.96 8.72 31.32
CA GLY A 660 -13.01 7.70 31.35
C GLY A 660 -12.69 6.51 30.45
N ALA A 661 -12.46 5.34 31.08
CA ALA A 661 -12.25 4.08 30.38
C ALA A 661 -13.45 3.67 29.53
N ALA A 662 -13.21 2.96 28.42
CA ALA A 662 -14.26 2.43 27.57
C ALA A 662 -15.02 1.28 28.29
N GLU A 663 -16.36 1.31 28.22
CA GLU A 663 -17.24 0.33 28.87
C GLU A 663 -17.68 -0.74 27.85
N LEU A 664 -17.35 -2.00 28.14
CA LEU A 664 -17.78 -3.16 27.37
C LEU A 664 -18.97 -3.83 28.06
N ARG A 665 -20.00 -4.22 27.30
CA ARG A 665 -21.20 -4.90 27.78
C ARG A 665 -21.49 -6.15 26.95
N MET A 666 -22.00 -7.19 27.60
CA MET A 666 -22.44 -8.44 26.96
C MET A 666 -23.86 -8.78 27.38
N GLN A 667 -24.65 -9.31 26.45
CA GLN A 667 -26.01 -9.81 26.69
C GLN A 667 -26.22 -11.11 25.89
N SER A 668 -26.75 -12.15 26.51
CA SER A 668 -27.10 -13.41 25.83
C SER A 668 -28.60 -13.45 25.52
N SER A 669 -28.97 -14.21 24.49
CA SER A 669 -30.36 -14.43 24.09
C SER A 669 -31.13 -15.39 25.00
N GLY A 670 -30.53 -15.86 26.11
CA GLY A 670 -31.17 -16.76 27.08
C GLY A 670 -31.13 -18.24 26.70
N GLU A 671 -32.16 -18.99 27.12
CA GLU A 671 -32.22 -20.46 27.10
C GLU A 671 -32.24 -21.07 25.68
N VAL A 672 -31.55 -22.20 25.50
CA VAL A 672 -31.46 -22.93 24.23
C VAL A 672 -31.72 -24.42 24.41
N THR A 673 -32.39 -25.07 23.46
CA THR A 673 -32.57 -26.54 23.44
C THR A 673 -31.33 -27.23 22.83
N PRO A 674 -31.06 -28.51 23.14
CA PRO A 674 -29.95 -29.24 22.53
C PRO A 674 -30.06 -29.23 20.99
N GLY A 675 -29.00 -28.80 20.31
CA GLY A 675 -28.98 -28.62 18.86
C GLY A 675 -29.47 -27.25 18.34
N GLY A 676 -30.06 -26.41 19.21
CA GLY A 676 -30.52 -25.06 18.93
C GLY A 676 -29.42 -23.99 18.97
N GLU A 677 -29.74 -22.78 18.53
CA GLU A 677 -28.82 -21.63 18.47
C GLU A 677 -29.20 -20.56 19.50
N ALA A 678 -28.18 -19.94 20.11
CA ALA A 678 -28.28 -18.79 21.01
C ALA A 678 -27.30 -17.69 20.56
N GLY A 679 -27.73 -16.44 20.62
CA GLY A 679 -26.93 -15.26 20.28
C GLY A 679 -26.34 -14.59 21.51
N VAL A 680 -25.13 -14.06 21.39
CA VAL A 680 -24.50 -13.16 22.37
C VAL A 680 -24.21 -11.84 21.68
N ILE A 681 -24.83 -10.77 22.18
CA ILE A 681 -24.61 -9.40 21.72
C ILE A 681 -23.55 -8.76 22.61
N VAL A 682 -22.52 -8.23 21.97
CA VAL A 682 -21.43 -7.50 22.63
C VAL A 682 -21.50 -6.04 22.16
N SER A 683 -21.52 -5.09 23.09
CA SER A 683 -21.49 -3.65 22.80
C SER A 683 -20.35 -2.95 23.53
N LEU A 684 -19.61 -2.09 22.82
CA LEU A 684 -18.51 -1.30 23.37
C LEU A 684 -18.84 0.19 23.21
N SER A 685 -18.84 0.93 24.32
CA SER A 685 -19.11 2.36 24.38
C SER A 685 -17.88 3.12 24.88
N ALA A 686 -17.47 4.17 24.15
CA ALA A 686 -16.36 5.03 24.54
C ALA A 686 -16.71 6.51 24.31
N PRO A 687 -16.40 7.42 25.26
CA PRO A 687 -16.72 8.85 25.13
C PRO A 687 -16.14 9.50 23.86
N GLY A 688 -14.92 9.09 23.48
CA GLY A 688 -14.20 9.56 22.29
C GLY A 688 -14.50 8.80 20.99
N GLY A 689 -15.44 7.85 21.02
CA GLY A 689 -15.76 6.98 19.89
C GLY A 689 -14.87 5.74 19.78
N VAL A 690 -15.36 4.75 19.04
CA VAL A 690 -14.63 3.49 18.75
C VAL A 690 -14.52 3.35 17.25
N ARG A 691 -13.31 3.09 16.74
CA ARG A 691 -13.07 2.83 15.31
C ARG A 691 -13.14 1.34 15.00
N SER A 692 -12.48 0.54 15.83
CA SER A 692 -12.48 -0.92 15.72
C SER A 692 -12.11 -1.55 17.05
N ALA A 693 -12.73 -2.67 17.39
CA ALA A 693 -12.32 -3.50 18.50
C ALA A 693 -12.33 -4.98 18.12
N VAL A 694 -11.31 -5.71 18.56
CA VAL A 694 -11.22 -7.17 18.45
C VAL A 694 -11.33 -7.74 19.86
N ILE A 695 -12.32 -8.60 20.06
CA ILE A 695 -12.66 -9.20 21.35
C ILE A 695 -12.57 -10.70 21.23
N GLU A 696 -11.78 -11.34 22.07
CA GLU A 696 -11.72 -12.79 22.19
C GLU A 696 -12.67 -13.25 23.29
N LEU A 697 -13.64 -14.10 22.95
CA LEU A 697 -14.57 -14.71 23.88
C LEU A 697 -14.16 -16.16 24.17
N ALA A 698 -14.14 -16.53 25.44
CA ALA A 698 -13.92 -17.89 25.90
C ALA A 698 -15.27 -18.59 26.18
N TYR A 699 -15.40 -19.83 25.73
CA TYR A 699 -16.59 -20.67 25.87
C TYR A 699 -16.20 -22.15 26.08
N ASP A 700 -17.10 -22.98 26.62
CA ASP A 700 -16.84 -24.42 26.78
C ASP A 700 -17.07 -25.17 25.45
N PRO A 701 -16.01 -25.73 24.82
CA PRO A 701 -16.13 -26.43 23.55
C PRO A 701 -16.85 -27.78 23.64
N ASN A 702 -17.07 -28.32 24.85
CA ASN A 702 -17.82 -29.56 25.05
C ASN A 702 -19.34 -29.35 25.09
N VAL A 703 -19.79 -28.09 25.11
CA VAL A 703 -21.20 -27.72 25.24
C VAL A 703 -21.67 -26.85 24.07
N LEU A 704 -20.84 -25.90 23.62
CA LEU A 704 -21.19 -24.92 22.58
C LEU A 704 -20.23 -24.96 21.38
N THR A 705 -20.77 -24.64 20.21
CA THR A 705 -20.01 -24.44 18.96
C THR A 705 -20.34 -23.07 18.36
N PRO A 706 -19.39 -22.13 18.26
CA PRO A 706 -19.64 -20.80 17.72
C PRO A 706 -19.76 -20.81 16.19
N GLN A 707 -20.58 -19.92 15.64
CA GLN A 707 -20.66 -19.63 14.21
C GLN A 707 -19.81 -18.41 13.85
N GLY A 708 -18.50 -18.53 14.01
CA GLY A 708 -17.53 -17.47 13.73
C GLY A 708 -16.10 -17.99 13.59
N ASN A 709 -15.15 -17.06 13.44
CA ASN A 709 -13.74 -17.41 13.34
C ASN A 709 -13.20 -17.86 14.71
N VAL A 710 -13.09 -19.18 14.88
CA VAL A 710 -12.50 -19.81 16.06
C VAL A 710 -11.00 -19.52 16.08
N SER A 711 -10.54 -18.84 17.13
CA SER A 711 -9.12 -18.48 17.33
C SER A 711 -8.33 -19.67 17.86
N ALA A 712 -8.92 -20.42 18.79
CA ALA A 712 -8.40 -21.65 19.37
C ALA A 712 -9.56 -22.49 19.93
N PRO A 713 -9.39 -23.80 20.24
CA PRO A 713 -10.43 -24.59 20.89
C PRO A 713 -10.93 -23.92 22.18
N GLY A 714 -12.23 -23.60 22.25
CA GLY A 714 -12.83 -22.86 23.38
C GLY A 714 -12.66 -21.33 23.33
N ARG A 715 -12.12 -20.76 22.24
CA ARG A 715 -11.97 -19.31 22.06
C ARG A 715 -12.38 -18.84 20.66
N VAL A 716 -13.16 -17.77 20.59
CA VAL A 716 -13.67 -17.21 19.33
C VAL A 716 -13.44 -15.70 19.30
N ALA A 717 -12.96 -15.19 18.17
CA ALA A 717 -12.73 -13.77 17.99
C ALA A 717 -13.95 -13.08 17.37
N LEU A 718 -14.35 -11.95 17.94
CA LEU A 718 -15.42 -11.08 17.49
C LEU A 718 -14.84 -9.70 17.15
N THR A 719 -15.11 -9.23 15.93
CA THR A 719 -14.66 -7.92 15.46
C THR A 719 -15.83 -6.93 15.45
N LEU A 720 -15.71 -5.86 16.22
CA LEU A 720 -16.61 -4.70 16.19
C LEU A 720 -16.03 -3.65 15.25
N SER A 721 -16.78 -3.27 14.23
CA SER A 721 -16.40 -2.24 13.25
C SER A 721 -17.55 -1.25 13.08
N GLY A 722 -17.30 0.03 13.30
CA GLY A 722 -18.31 1.08 13.22
C GLY A 722 -17.71 2.46 13.46
N SER A 723 -18.45 3.51 13.13
CA SER A 723 -18.07 4.91 13.38
C SER A 723 -19.13 5.57 14.27
N GLY A 724 -18.87 5.63 15.58
CA GLY A 724 -19.79 6.19 16.55
C GLY A 724 -19.29 6.03 18.00
N GLN A 725 -20.06 6.57 18.96
CA GLN A 725 -19.76 6.44 20.40
C GLN A 725 -20.02 5.03 20.95
N GLU A 726 -20.88 4.24 20.31
CA GLU A 726 -21.16 2.86 20.67
C GLU A 726 -21.16 1.97 19.42
N VAL A 727 -20.49 0.81 19.48
CA VAL A 727 -20.45 -0.19 18.41
C VAL A 727 -20.93 -1.53 18.97
N ARG A 728 -21.74 -2.27 18.22
CA ARG A 728 -22.34 -3.55 18.65
C ARG A 728 -22.13 -4.66 17.62
N ALA A 729 -21.97 -5.90 18.07
CA ALA A 729 -21.89 -7.08 17.23
C ALA A 729 -22.56 -8.28 17.92
N GLU A 730 -23.18 -9.17 17.15
CA GLU A 730 -23.80 -10.41 17.64
C GLU A 730 -22.99 -11.62 17.19
N LEU A 731 -22.73 -12.55 18.09
CA LEU A 731 -22.10 -13.84 17.82
C LEU A 731 -23.06 -14.98 18.19
N ARG A 732 -23.28 -15.92 17.28
CA ARG A 732 -24.17 -17.06 17.51
C ARG A 732 -23.41 -18.31 17.94
N PHE A 733 -23.97 -19.03 18.90
CA PHE A 733 -23.48 -20.31 19.42
C PHE A 733 -24.56 -21.38 19.22
N ARG A 734 -24.15 -22.56 18.79
CA ARG A 734 -25.01 -23.73 18.69
C ARG A 734 -24.69 -24.72 19.80
N ALA A 735 -25.70 -25.15 20.55
CA ALA A 735 -25.55 -26.17 21.58
C ALA A 735 -25.36 -27.55 20.93
N LEU A 736 -24.40 -28.34 21.43
CA LEU A 736 -24.17 -29.69 20.92
C LEU A 736 -25.39 -30.61 21.20
N PRO A 737 -25.71 -31.58 20.32
CA PRO A 737 -26.87 -32.46 20.51
C PRO A 737 -26.83 -33.31 21.78
N ASN A 738 -25.63 -33.54 22.34
CA ASN A 738 -25.36 -34.30 23.56
C ASN A 738 -24.91 -33.42 24.73
N ALA A 739 -25.12 -32.10 24.65
CA ALA A 739 -24.76 -31.17 25.72
C ALA A 739 -25.55 -31.48 27.01
N PRO A 740 -24.88 -31.53 28.19
CA PRO A 740 -25.56 -31.69 29.47
C PRO A 740 -26.44 -30.47 29.78
N ALA A 741 -27.58 -30.69 30.45
CA ALA A 741 -28.46 -29.61 30.89
C ALA A 741 -27.75 -28.74 31.94
N GLY A 742 -27.74 -27.42 31.74
CA GLY A 742 -27.06 -26.49 32.65
C GLY A 742 -26.71 -25.15 32.02
N ALA A 743 -26.31 -24.20 32.88
CA ALA A 743 -25.75 -22.92 32.45
C ALA A 743 -24.28 -23.09 32.06
N THR A 744 -23.90 -22.61 30.87
CA THR A 744 -22.51 -22.50 30.44
C THR A 744 -22.16 -21.04 30.26
N GLY A 745 -21.04 -20.62 30.86
CA GLY A 745 -20.63 -19.22 30.90
C GLY A 745 -19.75 -18.84 29.72
N ILE A 746 -19.98 -17.65 29.18
CA ILE A 746 -19.14 -17.00 28.17
C ILE A 746 -18.42 -15.82 28.83
N GLN A 747 -17.10 -15.81 28.71
CA GLN A 747 -16.24 -14.81 29.33
C GLN A 747 -15.43 -14.05 28.29
N VAL A 748 -15.11 -12.79 28.56
CA VAL A 748 -14.17 -12.02 27.74
C VAL A 748 -12.75 -12.42 28.12
N GLY A 749 -11.95 -12.85 27.14
CA GLY A 749 -10.54 -13.20 27.30
C GLY A 749 -9.64 -12.00 27.08
N ASN A 750 -9.49 -11.56 25.82
CA ASN A 750 -8.64 -10.44 25.46
C ASN A 750 -9.42 -9.38 24.67
N VAL A 751 -9.14 -8.10 24.91
CA VAL A 751 -9.79 -6.97 24.23
C VAL A 751 -8.73 -6.04 23.70
N MET A 752 -8.78 -5.77 22.40
CA MET A 752 -7.98 -4.73 21.76
C MET A 752 -8.91 -3.76 21.06
N ALA A 753 -9.05 -2.55 21.60
CA ALA A 753 -9.89 -1.49 21.04
C ALA A 753 -9.04 -0.29 20.64
N VAL A 754 -9.44 0.38 19.55
CA VAL A 754 -8.73 1.54 18.99
C VAL A 754 -9.72 2.68 18.78
N ALA A 755 -9.36 3.87 19.24
CA ALA A 755 -10.17 5.08 19.07
C ALA A 755 -10.03 5.65 17.62
N PRO A 756 -10.87 6.61 17.22
CA PRO A 756 -10.83 7.22 15.88
C PRO A 756 -9.47 7.83 15.50
N ASP A 757 -8.74 8.34 16.50
CA ASP A 757 -7.40 8.94 16.36
C ASP A 757 -6.27 7.92 16.23
N GLY A 758 -6.55 6.63 16.40
CA GLY A 758 -5.58 5.54 16.33
C GLY A 758 -4.95 5.13 17.66
N ASN A 759 -5.30 5.79 18.77
CA ASN A 759 -4.79 5.42 20.10
C ASN A 759 -5.51 4.18 20.66
N PRO A 760 -4.80 3.31 21.41
CA PRO A 760 -5.42 2.16 22.06
C PRO A 760 -6.36 2.63 23.18
N LEU A 761 -7.58 2.09 23.23
CA LEU A 761 -8.54 2.35 24.28
C LEU A 761 -8.37 1.35 25.42
N GLN A 762 -8.27 1.84 26.66
CA GLN A 762 -8.35 1.00 27.83
C GLN A 762 -9.81 0.60 28.07
N VAL A 763 -10.08 -0.71 28.06
CA VAL A 763 -11.44 -1.27 28.16
C VAL A 763 -11.56 -2.05 29.47
N ASN A 764 -12.61 -1.78 30.25
CA ASN A 764 -12.91 -2.58 31.43
C ASN A 764 -13.64 -3.88 31.02
N PRO A 765 -13.20 -5.06 31.51
CA PRO A 765 -13.84 -6.32 31.17
C PRO A 765 -15.24 -6.44 31.81
N PRO A 766 -16.26 -6.91 31.07
CA PRO A 766 -17.62 -7.09 31.59
C PRO A 766 -17.72 -8.35 32.45
N SER A 767 -18.80 -8.43 33.23
CA SER A 767 -19.22 -9.66 33.89
C SER A 767 -19.51 -10.77 32.85
N PRO A 768 -19.21 -12.04 33.17
CA PRO A 768 -19.59 -13.19 32.36
C PRO A 768 -21.09 -13.25 32.09
N VAL A 769 -21.46 -13.86 30.97
CA VAL A 769 -22.86 -14.07 30.60
C VAL A 769 -23.11 -15.55 30.33
N ASP A 770 -24.21 -16.08 30.88
CA ASP A 770 -24.54 -17.49 30.75
C ASP A 770 -25.52 -17.76 29.59
N ILE A 771 -25.36 -18.93 28.97
CA ILE A 771 -26.36 -19.56 28.10
C ILE A 771 -26.84 -20.82 28.81
N VAL A 772 -28.16 -20.93 29.01
CA VAL A 772 -28.76 -22.08 29.70
C VAL A 772 -29.21 -23.10 28.67
N VAL A 773 -28.61 -24.29 28.67
CA VAL A 773 -29.05 -25.42 27.85
C VAL A 773 -30.15 -26.15 28.60
N LYS A 774 -31.37 -26.16 28.04
CA LYS A 774 -32.49 -26.93 28.59
C LYS A 774 -32.21 -28.42 28.46
N GLY A 775 -32.49 -29.16 29.54
CA GLY A 775 -32.57 -30.61 29.46
C GLY A 775 -33.70 -31.05 28.52
N PRO A 776 -33.65 -32.29 28.01
CA PRO A 776 -34.72 -32.85 27.20
C PRO A 776 -36.07 -32.86 27.92
#